data_AF-A0A968J3M0-F1
#
_entry.id   AF-A0A968J3M0-F1
#
_cell.length_a   1.000
_cell.length_b   1.000
_cell.length_c   1.000
_cell.angle_alpha   90.00
_cell.angle_beta   90.00
_cell.angle_gamma   90.00
#
_symmetry.space_group_name_H-M   'P 1'
#
loop_
_entity.id
_entity.type
_entity.pdbx_description
1 polymer ?
#
loop_
_entity_poly.entity_id
_entity_poly.type
_entity_poly.pdbx_seq_one_letter_code
_entity_poly.pdbx_strand_id
1 'polypeptide(L)'
;MATNYDRILALGQVGKFQEAHTLCRRLVQKKPGDRRAWLLLGNLELQLGQTQAAQTSLQRALALGRTDDPEVLGLLGVAHSQGGDFGAGIGYLRQALVAAPTAIETRYNLALALQKNGDGAAAQAEYETLVEQVPHHGRGWLQLGHLARQRNQWGAAENHYQRALTVEPTLAEAHLHWGMCRWEFQDWEGARQACERAIALQPTAAAHNLLGAVYERLERAQPALHHYRQALVCDPQQTEARLNLANAHRRLEDFDRAAAMYRELLQRDPVNLSALDGLIQVQMQTCFWDGVTELWQRFWAGVQETPGSISPLSTLYMPGDAHQQKVVAAKVSEGLAQSLAERRMGWGETPPPASQLRLGYLSGDFRYHAVAHLMTGLFAHHDRSQFAVYAYSLGLDDGSEYRQKLQRDADVFRDLKGQNPEAIAQAIHQDGIHILIDLAGYTDFGSPRTLLLQPAPIRVHYLGYPGTLGLTDYLIADPVVAAPRSHHGLPGAIAYLPRCYQINYNQQPVPALGDRAALRRANGLPENSLVFCCFNHARKINSEIFAVWMNLLREVARQRAVVGTGQSPRPNELAPWGGVPRGEGRSLIFAPPPAQSGPLATVDGGGFVFGYPHLQRPHHGQRCVVGGGAPPDVAGQNLCGAGGGKFAAGGFAGGLGDGIGGDRFRRLPKPAIALARDMSRLRQYQDYLHHQRQNLPLFQTEQTVRDLENLYQQMWQRYERGLPPATLAVTHPQPIAEVPTAAKRQEFAIVIAADARYFPLAQEAILSIRALPEGEAAEICYLDLGCTAEQRAWLASHTDRVAQAQWDLDFPNREATPEYLKAMVGRPFLPEYFPGYEVYVWLDADVWMQTWEAIPLLVAGAQRYGLAIVSEIDRNNGLLFGQIEGYMAFQRDWYAPSYGREVADRLCQYPLLCTGVFAMRWDAPHWQAWRDCLHQGIQKAIHAGIDQISLNLAIYENPALFQQTALLPIWCDWMCHIGLPLWDENHHRFVEAQPPHHPISILHLTSLKNNPQVRLKTRQGREVEIGLRYGTQSPRPVGLAVASAPAPSAIAVTATDAQFLTWPKV
;
A
#
# COMPACT_ATOMS: atom_id res chain seq x y z
N MET A 1 -16.00 -62.80 54.43
CA MET A 1 -17.11 -62.03 53.83
C MET A 1 -16.71 -60.57 53.86
N ALA A 2 -16.35 -59.98 52.71
CA ALA A 2 -16.02 -58.56 52.62
C ALA A 2 -17.24 -57.72 53.03
N THR A 3 -17.05 -56.63 53.78
CA THR A 3 -18.18 -55.77 54.17
C THR A 3 -18.80 -55.15 52.93
N ASN A 4 -20.10 -54.81 52.96
CA ASN A 4 -20.77 -54.16 51.81
C ASN A 4 -20.00 -52.92 51.32
N TYR A 5 -19.28 -52.23 52.22
CA TYR A 5 -18.39 -51.11 51.90
C TYR A 5 -17.19 -51.51 51.05
N ASP A 6 -16.45 -52.57 51.44
CA ASP A 6 -15.27 -53.04 50.69
C ASP A 6 -15.64 -53.42 49.26
N ARG A 7 -16.83 -54.03 49.08
CA ARG A 7 -17.33 -54.39 47.75
C ARG A 7 -17.67 -53.15 46.91
N ILE A 8 -18.30 -52.13 47.50
CA ILE A 8 -18.63 -50.88 46.80
C ILE A 8 -17.35 -50.14 46.40
N LEU A 9 -16.39 -50.04 47.33
CA LEU A 9 -15.09 -49.39 47.08
C LEU A 9 -14.28 -50.15 46.03
N ALA A 10 -14.23 -51.48 46.09
CA ALA A 10 -13.55 -52.29 45.08
C ALA A 10 -14.17 -52.10 43.69
N LEU A 11 -15.50 -52.05 43.58
CA LEU A 11 -16.19 -51.76 42.32
C LEU A 11 -15.89 -50.34 41.82
N GLY A 12 -15.83 -49.36 42.72
CA GLY A 12 -15.43 -47.98 42.39
C GLY A 12 -13.98 -47.90 41.88
N GLN A 13 -13.05 -48.62 42.51
CA GLN A 13 -11.64 -48.65 42.11
C GLN A 13 -11.42 -49.24 40.71
N VAL A 14 -12.25 -50.19 40.29
CA VAL A 14 -12.20 -50.75 38.92
C VAL A 14 -13.11 -50.02 37.93
N GLY A 15 -13.63 -48.83 38.28
CA GLY A 15 -14.43 -47.99 37.40
C GLY A 15 -15.87 -48.45 37.17
N LYS A 16 -16.35 -49.45 37.90
CA LYS A 16 -17.73 -49.98 37.81
C LYS A 16 -18.71 -49.14 38.63
N PHE A 17 -18.77 -47.85 38.34
CA PHE A 17 -19.51 -46.86 39.14
C PHE A 17 -21.01 -47.15 39.21
N GLN A 18 -21.63 -47.64 38.12
CA GLN A 18 -23.06 -47.95 38.11
C GLN A 18 -23.42 -49.16 39.00
N GLU A 19 -22.57 -50.19 39.01
CA GLU A 19 -22.72 -51.35 39.89
C GLU A 19 -22.50 -50.97 41.36
N ALA A 20 -21.44 -50.18 41.63
CA ALA A 20 -21.14 -49.63 42.95
C ALA A 20 -22.28 -48.75 43.48
N HIS A 21 -22.82 -47.86 42.63
CA HIS A 21 -23.94 -46.98 42.93
C HIS A 21 -25.19 -47.77 43.29
N THR A 22 -25.53 -48.81 42.52
CA THR A 22 -26.71 -49.66 42.80
C THR A 22 -26.61 -50.36 44.15
N LEU A 23 -25.41 -50.86 44.50
CA LEU A 23 -25.16 -51.49 45.80
C LEU A 23 -25.20 -50.46 46.95
N CYS A 24 -24.62 -49.27 46.74
CA CYS A 24 -24.61 -48.20 47.73
C CYS A 24 -26.03 -47.66 47.98
N ARG A 25 -26.87 -47.54 46.95
CA ARG A 25 -28.27 -47.13 47.07
C ARG A 25 -29.10 -48.11 47.92
N ARG A 26 -28.87 -49.42 47.77
CA ARG A 26 -29.50 -50.43 48.65
C ARG A 26 -28.99 -50.35 50.09
N LEU A 27 -27.73 -49.96 50.28
CA LEU A 27 -27.13 -49.81 51.60
C LEU A 27 -27.76 -48.63 52.36
N VAL A 28 -27.90 -47.46 51.74
CA VAL A 28 -28.57 -46.31 52.37
C VAL A 28 -30.06 -46.56 52.65
N GLN A 29 -30.74 -47.35 51.81
CA GLN A 29 -32.13 -47.75 52.08
C GLN A 29 -32.26 -48.65 53.31
N LYS A 30 -31.33 -49.60 53.49
CA LYS A 30 -31.30 -50.49 54.66
C LYS A 30 -30.82 -49.77 55.93
N LYS A 31 -30.00 -48.73 55.78
CA LYS A 31 -29.39 -47.97 56.88
C LYS A 31 -29.45 -46.45 56.61
N PRO A 32 -30.63 -45.83 56.71
CA PRO A 32 -30.81 -44.41 56.36
C PRO A 32 -30.11 -43.42 57.29
N GLY A 33 -29.66 -43.85 58.47
CA GLY A 33 -28.84 -43.05 59.40
C GLY A 33 -27.33 -43.20 59.21
N ASP A 34 -26.88 -44.00 58.24
CA ASP A 34 -25.45 -44.26 58.02
C ASP A 34 -24.81 -43.16 57.16
N ARG A 35 -24.18 -42.17 57.82
CA ARG A 35 -23.49 -41.04 57.15
C ARG A 35 -22.50 -41.51 56.08
N ARG A 36 -21.73 -42.57 56.35
CA ARG A 36 -20.66 -43.03 55.44
C ARG A 36 -21.25 -43.61 54.15
N ALA A 37 -22.40 -44.29 54.24
CA ALA A 37 -23.12 -44.78 53.07
C ALA A 37 -23.66 -43.63 52.20
N TRP A 38 -24.16 -42.55 52.81
CA TRP A 38 -24.63 -41.36 52.09
C TRP A 38 -23.50 -40.58 51.41
N LEU A 39 -22.37 -40.41 52.09
CA LEU A 39 -21.17 -39.79 51.52
C LEU A 39 -20.65 -40.56 50.31
N LEU A 40 -20.55 -41.89 50.44
CA LEU A 40 -20.12 -42.78 49.36
C LEU A 40 -21.09 -42.77 48.19
N LEU A 41 -22.40 -42.74 48.46
CA LEU A 41 -23.43 -42.62 47.43
C LEU A 41 -23.29 -41.29 46.67
N GLY A 42 -23.16 -40.18 47.38
CA GLY A 42 -23.00 -38.86 46.77
C GLY A 42 -21.73 -38.76 45.89
N ASN A 43 -20.62 -39.34 46.33
CA ASN A 43 -19.40 -39.38 45.51
C ASN A 43 -19.59 -40.26 44.26
N LEU A 44 -20.27 -41.41 44.36
CA LEU A 44 -20.58 -42.25 43.20
C LEU A 44 -21.52 -41.55 42.21
N GLU A 45 -22.50 -40.81 42.73
CA GLU A 45 -23.41 -39.98 41.92
C GLU A 45 -22.65 -38.87 41.18
N LEU A 46 -21.64 -38.25 41.80
CA LEU A 46 -20.71 -37.32 41.13
C LEU A 46 -19.94 -38.00 39.99
N GLN A 47 -19.38 -39.18 40.22
CA GLN A 47 -18.66 -39.93 39.17
C GLN A 47 -19.57 -40.34 38.01
N LEU A 48 -20.88 -40.47 38.25
CA LEU A 48 -21.90 -40.76 37.25
C LEU A 48 -22.49 -39.51 36.59
N GLY A 49 -22.05 -38.30 36.98
CA GLY A 49 -22.60 -37.03 36.49
C GLY A 49 -24.01 -36.70 36.99
N GLN A 50 -24.50 -37.41 38.02
CA GLN A 50 -25.83 -37.23 38.61
C GLN A 50 -25.80 -36.13 39.67
N THR A 51 -25.50 -34.90 39.26
CA THR A 51 -25.18 -33.77 40.14
C THR A 51 -26.30 -33.45 41.15
N GLN A 52 -27.57 -33.46 40.74
CA GLN A 52 -28.70 -33.18 41.63
C GLN A 52 -28.90 -34.27 42.70
N ALA A 53 -28.71 -35.54 42.32
CA ALA A 53 -28.77 -36.66 43.24
C ALA A 53 -27.62 -36.58 44.24
N ALA A 54 -26.41 -36.31 43.75
CA ALA A 54 -25.21 -36.12 44.58
C ALA A 54 -25.41 -35.01 45.61
N GLN A 55 -25.93 -33.85 45.22
CA GLN A 55 -26.25 -32.76 46.15
C GLN A 55 -27.18 -33.23 47.28
N THR A 56 -28.24 -33.97 46.93
CA THR A 56 -29.22 -34.48 47.91
C THR A 56 -28.58 -35.49 48.88
N SER A 57 -27.83 -36.46 48.35
CA SER A 57 -27.14 -37.48 49.13
C SER A 57 -26.07 -36.87 50.04
N LEU A 58 -25.30 -35.91 49.56
CA LEU A 58 -24.25 -35.23 50.33
C LEU A 58 -24.83 -34.27 51.38
N GLN A 59 -25.93 -33.56 51.10
CA GLN A 59 -26.66 -32.78 52.12
C GLN A 59 -27.17 -33.67 53.24
N ARG A 60 -27.66 -34.87 52.90
CA ARG A 60 -28.06 -35.86 53.91
C ARG A 60 -26.88 -36.36 54.72
N ALA A 61 -25.72 -36.59 54.10
CA ALA A 61 -24.50 -36.95 54.80
C ALA A 61 -24.04 -35.84 55.77
N LEU A 62 -24.14 -34.57 55.36
CA LEU A 62 -23.81 -33.41 56.19
C LEU A 62 -24.74 -33.30 57.40
N ALA A 63 -26.05 -33.50 57.21
CA ALA A 63 -27.06 -33.43 58.27
C ALA A 63 -26.94 -34.57 59.32
N LEU A 64 -26.33 -35.70 58.93
CA LEU A 64 -26.06 -36.84 59.82
C LEU A 64 -24.67 -36.76 60.48
N GLY A 65 -23.91 -35.69 60.23
CA GLY A 65 -22.55 -35.49 60.71
C GLY A 65 -22.32 -34.11 61.31
N ARG A 66 -21.05 -33.68 61.29
CA ARG A 66 -20.68 -32.31 61.65
C ARG A 66 -20.94 -31.39 60.46
N THR A 67 -21.44 -30.18 60.72
CA THR A 67 -21.73 -29.20 59.69
C THR A 67 -20.47 -28.58 59.07
N ASP A 68 -19.31 -28.71 59.73
CA ASP A 68 -18.00 -28.21 59.30
C ASP A 68 -17.10 -29.30 58.68
N ASP A 69 -17.68 -30.43 58.27
CA ASP A 69 -16.93 -31.57 57.74
C ASP A 69 -16.30 -31.26 56.36
N PRO A 70 -14.96 -31.16 56.26
CA PRO A 70 -14.30 -30.70 55.04
C PRO A 70 -14.47 -31.66 53.86
N GLU A 71 -14.63 -32.96 54.10
CA GLU A 71 -14.80 -33.96 53.04
C GLU A 71 -16.18 -33.84 52.40
N VAL A 72 -17.23 -33.71 53.22
CA VAL A 72 -18.61 -33.55 52.74
C VAL A 72 -18.80 -32.19 52.08
N LEU A 73 -18.27 -31.11 52.69
CA LEU A 73 -18.31 -29.76 52.13
C LEU A 73 -17.55 -29.67 50.80
N GLY A 74 -16.38 -30.31 50.70
CA GLY A 74 -15.61 -30.36 49.46
C GLY A 74 -16.38 -31.03 48.31
N LEU A 75 -17.01 -32.18 48.57
CA LEU A 75 -17.82 -32.89 47.59
C LEU A 75 -19.12 -32.15 47.24
N LEU A 76 -19.77 -31.48 48.19
CA LEU A 76 -20.91 -30.59 47.92
C LEU A 76 -20.50 -29.46 46.98
N GLY A 77 -19.35 -28.86 47.23
CA GLY A 77 -18.75 -27.85 46.38
C GLY A 77 -18.54 -28.30 44.94
N VAL A 78 -18.00 -29.51 44.75
CA VAL A 78 -17.89 -30.16 43.43
C VAL A 78 -19.26 -30.41 42.81
N ALA A 79 -20.24 -30.89 43.57
CA ALA A 79 -21.59 -31.20 43.08
C ALA A 79 -22.36 -29.96 42.60
N HIS A 80 -22.26 -28.84 43.32
CA HIS A 80 -22.82 -27.56 42.88
C HIS A 80 -22.09 -27.03 41.65
N SER A 81 -20.75 -27.10 41.63
CA SER A 81 -19.94 -26.63 40.49
C SER A 81 -20.20 -27.44 39.21
N GLN A 82 -20.33 -28.77 39.30
CA GLN A 82 -20.69 -29.61 38.14
C GLN A 82 -22.14 -29.38 37.69
N GLY A 83 -23.04 -29.02 38.61
CA GLY A 83 -24.42 -28.63 38.31
C GLY A 83 -24.58 -27.23 37.71
N GLY A 84 -23.50 -26.46 37.59
CA GLY A 84 -23.48 -25.09 37.05
C GLY A 84 -23.72 -23.98 38.09
N ASP A 85 -23.96 -24.33 39.36
CA ASP A 85 -24.09 -23.39 40.47
C ASP A 85 -22.70 -23.11 41.08
N PHE A 86 -21.90 -22.34 40.36
CA PHE A 86 -20.54 -22.03 40.78
C PHE A 86 -20.49 -21.18 42.06
N GLY A 87 -21.49 -20.33 42.31
CA GLY A 87 -21.56 -19.51 43.51
C GLY A 87 -21.65 -20.33 44.79
N ALA A 88 -22.60 -21.27 44.85
CA ALA A 88 -22.69 -22.20 45.99
C ALA A 88 -21.50 -23.15 46.03
N GLY A 89 -21.03 -23.61 44.87
CA GLY A 89 -19.84 -24.45 44.74
C GLY A 89 -18.59 -23.85 45.40
N ILE A 90 -18.27 -22.61 45.04
CA ILE A 90 -17.15 -21.82 45.61
C ILE A 90 -17.35 -21.63 47.12
N GLY A 91 -18.58 -21.33 47.56
CA GLY A 91 -18.91 -21.16 48.97
C GLY A 91 -18.57 -22.39 49.81
N TYR A 92 -19.02 -23.58 49.38
CA TYR A 92 -18.73 -24.83 50.07
C TYR A 92 -17.24 -25.21 50.02
N LEU A 93 -16.56 -25.00 48.89
CA LEU A 93 -15.12 -25.28 48.75
C LEU A 93 -14.26 -24.37 49.66
N ARG A 94 -14.61 -23.09 49.80
CA ARG A 94 -13.95 -22.18 50.74
C ARG A 94 -14.16 -22.61 52.18
N GLN A 95 -15.37 -22.99 52.56
CA GLN A 95 -15.64 -23.53 53.91
C GLN A 95 -14.84 -24.80 54.20
N ALA A 96 -14.77 -25.71 53.23
CA ALA A 96 -13.96 -26.92 53.33
C ALA A 96 -12.46 -26.61 53.53
N LEU A 97 -11.92 -25.59 52.85
CA LEU A 97 -10.52 -25.17 53.02
C LEU A 97 -10.26 -24.40 54.32
N VAL A 98 -11.26 -23.72 54.89
CA VAL A 98 -11.14 -23.17 56.25
C VAL A 98 -10.99 -24.30 57.28
N ALA A 99 -11.79 -25.37 57.14
CA ALA A 99 -11.73 -26.53 58.02
C ALA A 99 -10.49 -27.43 57.77
N ALA A 100 -9.99 -27.49 56.54
CA ALA A 100 -8.80 -28.26 56.15
C ALA A 100 -7.94 -27.51 55.10
N PRO A 101 -7.05 -26.59 55.54
CA PRO A 101 -6.27 -25.75 54.62
C PRO A 101 -5.30 -26.49 53.70
N THR A 102 -4.91 -27.72 54.07
CA THR A 102 -3.99 -28.58 53.32
C THR A 102 -4.69 -29.56 52.38
N ALA A 103 -6.02 -29.46 52.21
CA ALA A 103 -6.78 -30.31 51.31
C ALA A 103 -6.52 -29.95 49.83
N ILE A 104 -5.47 -30.53 49.25
CA ILE A 104 -4.96 -30.28 47.90
C ILE A 104 -6.05 -30.42 46.82
N GLU A 105 -6.81 -31.51 46.83
CA GLU A 105 -7.90 -31.75 45.88
C GLU A 105 -9.04 -30.72 46.01
N THR A 106 -9.36 -30.31 47.24
CA THR A 106 -10.36 -29.26 47.49
C THR A 106 -9.89 -27.91 46.95
N ARG A 107 -8.60 -27.59 47.11
CA ARG A 107 -8.00 -26.36 46.56
C ARG A 107 -7.99 -26.36 45.03
N TYR A 108 -7.59 -27.47 44.42
CA TYR A 108 -7.67 -27.64 42.97
C TYR A 108 -9.11 -27.46 42.45
N ASN A 109 -10.09 -28.08 43.12
CA ASN A 109 -11.50 -27.94 42.75
C ASN A 109 -12.03 -26.52 42.96
N LEU A 110 -11.56 -25.78 43.99
CA LEU A 110 -11.89 -24.37 44.18
C LEU A 110 -11.36 -23.52 43.01
N ALA A 111 -10.09 -23.71 42.64
CA ALA A 111 -9.48 -23.02 41.52
C ALA A 111 -10.25 -23.28 40.21
N LEU A 112 -10.63 -24.54 39.96
CA LEU A 112 -11.42 -24.93 38.79
C LEU A 112 -12.83 -24.29 38.80
N ALA A 113 -13.49 -24.24 39.96
CA ALA A 113 -14.81 -23.62 40.10
C ALA A 113 -14.74 -22.10 39.87
N LEU A 114 -13.73 -21.43 40.44
CA LEU A 114 -13.47 -19.99 40.21
C LEU A 114 -13.22 -19.70 38.74
N GLN A 115 -12.43 -20.53 38.07
CA GLN A 115 -12.14 -20.40 36.65
C GLN A 115 -13.42 -20.54 35.80
N LYS A 116 -14.26 -21.54 36.07
CA LYS A 116 -15.55 -21.72 35.38
C LYS A 116 -16.56 -20.60 35.69
N ASN A 117 -16.45 -19.98 36.86
CA ASN A 117 -17.23 -18.80 37.25
C ASN A 117 -16.74 -17.49 36.58
N GLY A 118 -15.65 -17.53 35.80
CA GLY A 118 -15.06 -16.36 35.15
C GLY A 118 -14.08 -15.55 36.00
N ASP A 119 -13.83 -15.95 37.25
CA ASP A 119 -12.86 -15.29 38.14
C ASP A 119 -11.46 -15.91 37.95
N GLY A 120 -10.85 -15.63 36.80
CA GLY A 120 -9.54 -16.16 36.44
C GLY A 120 -8.40 -15.67 37.33
N ALA A 121 -8.54 -14.52 37.99
CA ALA A 121 -7.54 -13.97 38.90
C ALA A 121 -7.53 -14.74 40.23
N ALA A 122 -8.70 -14.97 40.83
CA ALA A 122 -8.80 -15.80 42.03
C ALA A 122 -8.42 -17.26 41.74
N ALA A 123 -8.80 -17.80 40.57
CA ALA A 123 -8.40 -19.14 40.16
C ALA A 123 -6.88 -19.28 40.08
N GLN A 124 -6.18 -18.30 39.49
CA GLN A 124 -4.73 -18.29 39.41
C GLN A 124 -4.08 -18.32 40.80
N ALA A 125 -4.53 -17.46 41.73
CA ALA A 125 -3.96 -17.41 43.08
C ALA A 125 -4.10 -18.76 43.82
N GLU A 126 -5.22 -19.45 43.64
CA GLU A 126 -5.42 -20.79 44.22
C GLU A 126 -4.55 -21.85 43.53
N TYR A 127 -4.37 -21.80 42.21
CA TYR A 127 -3.44 -22.70 41.51
C TYR A 127 -1.97 -22.44 41.87
N GLU A 128 -1.55 -21.18 42.05
CA GLU A 128 -0.21 -20.81 42.52
C GLU A 128 0.02 -21.35 43.93
N THR A 129 -0.91 -21.11 44.85
CA THR A 129 -0.86 -21.66 46.21
C THR A 129 -0.79 -23.20 46.19
N LEU A 130 -1.55 -23.86 45.29
CA LEU A 130 -1.55 -25.31 45.14
C LEU A 130 -0.16 -25.85 44.74
N VAL A 131 0.48 -25.23 43.74
CA VAL A 131 1.80 -25.69 43.26
C VAL A 131 2.95 -25.26 44.16
N GLU A 132 2.78 -24.24 44.98
CA GLU A 132 3.71 -23.91 46.08
C GLU A 132 3.67 -24.97 47.18
N GLN A 133 2.48 -25.43 47.56
CA GLN A 133 2.30 -26.49 48.56
C GLN A 133 2.73 -27.85 48.04
N VAL A 134 2.43 -28.15 46.77
CA VAL A 134 2.76 -29.42 46.10
C VAL A 134 3.39 -29.13 44.74
N PRO A 135 4.71 -28.91 44.68
CA PRO A 135 5.43 -28.66 43.42
C PRO A 135 5.27 -29.78 42.39
N HIS A 136 4.98 -31.00 42.85
CA HIS A 136 4.74 -32.18 42.02
C HIS A 136 3.27 -32.37 41.60
N HIS A 137 2.45 -31.31 41.60
CA HIS A 137 1.07 -31.38 41.12
C HIS A 137 0.95 -31.01 39.63
N GLY A 138 1.14 -31.99 38.73
CA GLY A 138 1.20 -31.80 37.27
C GLY A 138 -0.01 -31.06 36.68
N ARG A 139 -1.23 -31.44 37.09
CA ARG A 139 -2.47 -30.78 36.64
C ARG A 139 -2.59 -29.31 37.09
N GLY A 140 -1.98 -28.95 38.21
CA GLY A 140 -1.99 -27.57 38.71
C GLY A 140 -1.17 -26.66 37.81
N TRP A 141 0.04 -27.11 37.48
CA TRP A 141 0.89 -26.45 36.48
C TRP A 141 0.23 -26.37 35.10
N LEU A 142 -0.46 -27.43 34.66
CA LEU A 142 -1.21 -27.40 33.39
C LEU A 142 -2.26 -26.28 33.36
N GLN A 143 -3.06 -26.13 34.43
CA GLN A 143 -4.08 -25.07 34.49
C GLN A 143 -3.49 -23.66 34.58
N LEU A 144 -2.37 -23.46 35.27
CA LEU A 144 -1.61 -22.19 35.22
C LEU A 144 -1.17 -21.87 33.79
N GLY A 145 -0.69 -22.89 33.05
CA GLY A 145 -0.37 -22.76 31.63
C GLY A 145 -1.58 -22.34 30.79
N HIS A 146 -2.75 -22.92 31.03
CA HIS A 146 -3.99 -22.53 30.34
C HIS A 146 -4.38 -21.07 30.62
N LEU A 147 -4.32 -20.64 31.88
CA LEU A 147 -4.64 -19.26 32.28
C LEU A 147 -3.64 -18.26 31.68
N ALA A 148 -2.35 -18.57 31.68
CA ALA A 148 -1.33 -17.75 31.02
C ALA A 148 -1.59 -17.65 29.51
N ARG A 149 -1.91 -18.78 28.84
CA ARG A 149 -2.23 -18.81 27.41
C ARG A 149 -3.48 -18.00 27.07
N GLN A 150 -4.54 -18.08 27.88
CA GLN A 150 -5.77 -17.27 27.70
C GLN A 150 -5.50 -15.77 27.79
N ARG A 151 -4.46 -15.36 28.52
CA ARG A 151 -3.98 -13.97 28.60
C ARG A 151 -2.93 -13.62 27.54
N ASN A 152 -2.71 -14.49 26.55
CA ASN A 152 -1.67 -14.38 25.53
C ASN A 152 -0.23 -14.31 26.09
N GLN A 153 -0.01 -14.82 27.31
CA GLN A 153 1.30 -14.90 27.98
C GLN A 153 2.00 -16.20 27.60
N TRP A 154 2.36 -16.32 26.32
CA TRP A 154 2.86 -17.57 25.74
C TRP A 154 4.16 -18.05 26.39
N GLY A 155 5.01 -17.13 26.86
CA GLY A 155 6.27 -17.46 27.54
C GLY A 155 6.04 -18.10 28.91
N ALA A 156 5.18 -17.49 29.73
CA ALA A 156 4.76 -18.06 31.01
C ALA A 156 4.04 -19.40 30.81
N ALA A 157 3.16 -19.49 29.80
CA ALA A 157 2.45 -20.73 29.49
C ALA A 157 3.42 -21.89 29.16
N GLU A 158 4.43 -21.66 28.32
CA GLU A 158 5.46 -22.67 28.01
C GLU A 158 6.17 -23.15 29.28
N ASN A 159 6.58 -22.24 30.18
CA ASN A 159 7.24 -22.61 31.44
C ASN A 159 6.34 -23.50 32.30
N HIS A 160 5.07 -23.14 32.45
CA HIS A 160 4.12 -23.93 33.22
C HIS A 160 3.86 -25.31 32.60
N TYR A 161 3.71 -25.43 31.27
CA TYR A 161 3.57 -26.73 30.62
C TYR A 161 4.84 -27.58 30.78
N GLN A 162 6.03 -27.00 30.67
CA GLN A 162 7.29 -27.71 30.90
C GLN A 162 7.40 -28.23 32.35
N ARG A 163 6.98 -27.43 33.34
CA ARG A 163 6.91 -27.88 34.75
C ARG A 163 5.91 -29.02 34.92
N ALA A 164 4.72 -28.93 34.31
CA ALA A 164 3.74 -30.01 34.32
C ALA A 164 4.33 -31.32 33.77
N LEU A 165 5.06 -31.23 32.64
CA LEU A 165 5.69 -32.38 31.98
C LEU A 165 6.93 -32.92 32.70
N THR A 166 7.64 -32.07 33.45
CA THR A 166 8.76 -32.51 34.32
C THR A 166 8.25 -33.39 35.45
N VAL A 167 7.07 -33.07 35.97
CA VAL A 167 6.43 -33.76 37.10
C VAL A 167 5.68 -35.00 36.64
N GLU A 168 4.89 -34.88 35.57
CA GLU A 168 4.06 -35.96 35.05
C GLU A 168 4.22 -36.03 33.52
N PRO A 169 5.21 -36.80 33.02
CA PRO A 169 5.55 -36.82 31.59
C PRO A 169 4.47 -37.40 30.66
N THR A 170 3.43 -38.03 31.23
CA THR A 170 2.34 -38.72 30.52
C THR A 170 1.10 -37.85 30.30
N LEU A 171 1.08 -36.58 30.75
CA LEU A 171 -0.02 -35.66 30.40
C LEU A 171 0.01 -35.33 28.90
N ALA A 172 -0.82 -36.02 28.12
CA ALA A 172 -0.97 -35.76 26.68
C ALA A 172 -1.39 -34.30 26.39
N GLU A 173 -2.28 -33.74 27.22
CA GLU A 173 -2.77 -32.36 27.09
C GLU A 173 -1.65 -31.33 27.30
N ALA A 174 -0.74 -31.57 28.25
CA ALA A 174 0.41 -30.70 28.47
C ALA A 174 1.39 -30.71 27.27
N HIS A 175 1.62 -31.88 26.65
CA HIS A 175 2.41 -31.98 25.40
C HIS A 175 1.74 -31.23 24.25
N LEU A 176 0.43 -31.37 24.08
CA LEU A 176 -0.32 -30.65 23.03
C LEU A 176 -0.17 -29.14 23.19
N HIS A 177 -0.42 -28.60 24.38
CA HIS A 177 -0.36 -27.16 24.61
C HIS A 177 1.06 -26.61 24.62
N TRP A 178 2.04 -27.41 25.04
CA TRP A 178 3.45 -27.05 24.82
C TRP A 178 3.77 -26.97 23.33
N GLY A 179 3.28 -27.92 22.51
CA GLY A 179 3.37 -27.87 21.06
C GLY A 179 2.74 -26.61 20.45
N MET A 180 1.60 -26.15 20.99
CA MET A 180 0.99 -24.87 20.59
C MET A 180 1.89 -23.68 20.92
N CYS A 181 2.56 -23.67 22.08
CA CYS A 181 3.55 -22.63 22.39
C CYS A 181 4.73 -22.67 21.41
N ARG A 182 5.28 -23.86 21.10
CA ARG A 182 6.36 -23.99 20.10
C ARG A 182 5.93 -23.51 18.71
N TRP A 183 4.69 -23.79 18.31
CA TRP A 183 4.10 -23.28 17.07
C TRP A 183 4.05 -21.75 17.06
N GLU A 184 3.58 -21.12 18.13
CA GLU A 184 3.56 -19.65 18.23
C GLU A 184 4.96 -19.03 18.17
N PHE A 185 5.95 -19.71 18.74
CA PHE A 185 7.37 -19.32 18.66
C PHE A 185 8.06 -19.74 17.36
N GLN A 186 7.32 -20.31 16.41
CA GLN A 186 7.84 -20.79 15.13
C GLN A 186 8.96 -21.82 15.25
N ASP A 187 9.06 -22.52 16.39
CA ASP A 187 9.86 -23.74 16.49
C ASP A 187 9.05 -24.93 16.01
N TRP A 188 9.07 -25.12 14.68
CA TRP A 188 8.32 -26.17 14.01
C TRP A 188 8.77 -27.57 14.44
N GLU A 189 10.05 -27.75 14.74
CA GLU A 189 10.61 -29.05 15.08
C GLU A 189 10.25 -29.45 16.52
N GLY A 190 10.35 -28.54 17.48
CA GLY A 190 9.84 -28.79 18.83
C GLY A 190 8.32 -28.94 18.87
N ALA A 191 7.58 -28.18 18.06
CA ALA A 191 6.14 -28.37 17.91
C ALA A 191 5.80 -29.78 17.39
N ARG A 192 6.53 -30.25 16.38
CA ARG A 192 6.39 -31.62 15.82
C ARG A 192 6.56 -32.67 16.92
N GLN A 193 7.67 -32.62 17.65
CA GLN A 193 8.01 -33.60 18.68
C GLN A 193 6.96 -33.62 19.81
N ALA A 194 6.53 -32.45 20.26
CA ALA A 194 5.50 -32.32 21.28
C ALA A 194 4.14 -32.89 20.80
N CYS A 195 3.73 -32.60 19.57
CA CYS A 195 2.50 -33.16 18.99
C CYS A 195 2.57 -34.67 18.78
N GLU A 196 3.68 -35.20 18.26
CA GLU A 196 3.90 -36.65 18.11
C GLU A 196 3.80 -37.36 19.47
N ARG A 197 4.37 -36.76 20.51
CA ARG A 197 4.27 -37.30 21.87
C ARG A 197 2.85 -37.23 22.43
N ALA A 198 2.14 -36.12 22.21
CA ALA A 198 0.73 -35.98 22.60
C ALA A 198 -0.14 -37.05 21.93
N ILE A 199 0.02 -37.28 20.62
CA ILE A 199 -0.73 -38.30 19.85
C ILE A 199 -0.40 -39.71 20.33
N ALA A 200 0.87 -40.01 20.61
CA ALA A 200 1.28 -41.32 21.11
C ALA A 200 0.65 -41.65 22.48
N LEU A 201 0.41 -40.64 23.31
CA LEU A 201 -0.23 -40.80 24.62
C LEU A 201 -1.77 -40.83 24.51
N GLN A 202 -2.35 -39.89 23.76
CA GLN A 202 -3.78 -39.77 23.53
C GLN A 202 -4.03 -39.09 22.18
N PRO A 203 -4.43 -39.84 21.14
CA PRO A 203 -4.82 -39.26 19.87
C PRO A 203 -6.04 -38.36 20.05
N THR A 204 -5.92 -37.09 19.63
CA THR A 204 -7.01 -36.12 19.64
C THR A 204 -7.04 -35.35 18.33
N ALA A 205 -8.23 -34.83 17.99
CA ALA A 205 -8.40 -34.02 16.80
C ALA A 205 -7.49 -32.78 16.81
N ALA A 206 -7.38 -32.10 17.96
CA ALA A 206 -6.51 -30.93 18.12
C ALA A 206 -5.02 -31.24 17.91
N ALA A 207 -4.51 -32.35 18.43
CA ALA A 207 -3.12 -32.73 18.25
C ALA A 207 -2.80 -33.11 16.80
N HIS A 208 -3.70 -33.82 16.12
CA HIS A 208 -3.57 -34.11 14.70
C HIS A 208 -3.68 -32.86 13.81
N ASN A 209 -4.59 -31.93 14.12
CA ASN A 209 -4.70 -30.67 13.39
C ASN A 209 -3.40 -29.85 13.48
N LEU A 210 -2.86 -29.68 14.70
CA LEU A 210 -1.62 -28.95 14.91
C LEU A 210 -0.43 -29.63 14.22
N LEU A 211 -0.31 -30.95 14.31
CA LEU A 211 0.76 -31.69 13.62
C LEU A 211 0.65 -31.56 12.09
N GLY A 212 -0.58 -31.54 11.56
CA GLY A 212 -0.83 -31.24 10.15
C GLY A 212 -0.27 -29.87 9.75
N ALA A 213 -0.59 -28.83 10.54
CA ALA A 213 -0.10 -27.47 10.32
C ALA A 213 1.41 -27.36 10.42
N VAL A 214 2.03 -28.05 11.39
CA VAL A 214 3.49 -28.14 11.53
C VAL A 214 4.12 -28.78 10.28
N TYR A 215 3.55 -29.86 9.76
CA TYR A 215 4.06 -30.48 8.54
C TYR A 215 3.95 -29.58 7.30
N GLU A 216 2.94 -28.71 7.23
CA GLU A 216 2.88 -27.70 6.16
C GLU A 216 4.01 -26.68 6.26
N ARG A 217 4.34 -26.22 7.48
CA ARG A 217 5.48 -25.31 7.70
C ARG A 217 6.83 -25.97 7.40
N LEU A 218 6.92 -27.29 7.59
CA LEU A 218 8.08 -28.10 7.21
C LEU A 218 8.08 -28.51 5.72
N GLU A 219 7.15 -27.97 4.92
CA GLU A 219 7.02 -28.23 3.48
C GLU A 219 6.75 -29.71 3.14
N ARG A 220 6.07 -30.44 4.03
CA ARG A 220 5.70 -31.86 3.87
C ARG A 220 4.20 -32.02 3.66
N ALA A 221 3.76 -31.85 2.41
CA ALA A 221 2.34 -31.82 2.06
C ALA A 221 1.58 -33.15 2.34
N GLN A 222 2.17 -34.31 2.05
CA GLN A 222 1.48 -35.60 2.25
C GLN A 222 1.26 -35.93 3.74
N PRO A 223 2.27 -35.81 4.63
CA PRO A 223 2.03 -35.91 6.07
C PRO A 223 0.99 -34.92 6.60
N ALA A 224 0.98 -33.68 6.11
CA ALA A 224 -0.02 -32.70 6.49
C ALA A 224 -1.45 -33.15 6.17
N LEU A 225 -1.70 -33.55 4.91
CA LEU A 225 -3.01 -34.10 4.50
C LEU A 225 -3.44 -35.30 5.32
N HIS A 226 -2.51 -36.21 5.64
CA HIS A 226 -2.79 -37.37 6.46
C HIS A 226 -3.29 -36.95 7.85
N HIS A 227 -2.57 -36.06 8.53
CA HIS A 227 -2.92 -35.65 9.88
C HIS A 227 -4.20 -34.81 9.94
N TYR A 228 -4.46 -33.93 8.97
CA TYR A 228 -5.75 -33.25 8.91
C TYR A 228 -6.93 -34.21 8.73
N ARG A 229 -6.76 -35.29 7.94
CA ARG A 229 -7.79 -36.34 7.83
C ARG A 229 -7.96 -37.10 9.14
N GLN A 230 -6.88 -37.44 9.83
CA GLN A 230 -6.96 -38.09 11.16
C GLN A 230 -7.68 -37.18 12.17
N ALA A 231 -7.44 -35.87 12.13
CA ALA A 231 -8.14 -34.92 12.98
C ALA A 231 -9.67 -34.99 12.78
N LEU A 232 -10.12 -35.07 11.53
CA LEU A 232 -11.54 -35.24 11.18
C LEU A 232 -12.09 -36.64 11.44
N VAL A 233 -11.24 -37.67 11.54
CA VAL A 233 -11.65 -39.01 12.03
C VAL A 233 -11.88 -38.96 13.54
N CYS A 234 -11.02 -38.28 14.29
CA CYS A 234 -11.19 -38.08 15.74
C CYS A 234 -12.41 -37.21 16.07
N ASP A 235 -12.62 -36.13 15.31
CA ASP A 235 -13.77 -35.23 15.45
C ASP A 235 -14.23 -34.71 14.06
N PRO A 236 -15.29 -35.29 13.49
CA PRO A 236 -15.85 -34.84 12.22
C PRO A 236 -16.38 -33.39 12.23
N GLN A 237 -16.64 -32.80 13.41
CA GLN A 237 -17.15 -31.44 13.54
C GLN A 237 -16.05 -30.39 13.71
N GLN A 238 -14.77 -30.79 13.74
CA GLN A 238 -13.66 -29.86 13.93
C GLN A 238 -13.48 -28.91 12.74
N THR A 239 -13.97 -27.67 12.90
CA THR A 239 -13.94 -26.61 11.87
C THR A 239 -12.53 -26.28 11.39
N GLU A 240 -11.57 -26.12 12.32
CA GLU A 240 -10.21 -25.70 12.01
C GLU A 240 -9.46 -26.73 11.16
N ALA A 241 -9.58 -28.03 11.48
CA ALA A 241 -8.98 -29.09 10.66
C ALA A 241 -9.59 -29.18 9.26
N ARG A 242 -10.91 -28.97 9.13
CA ARG A 242 -11.57 -28.91 7.81
C ARG A 242 -11.03 -27.73 6.99
N LEU A 243 -10.89 -26.56 7.61
CA LEU A 243 -10.34 -25.37 6.98
C LEU A 243 -8.88 -25.59 6.53
N ASN A 244 -8.04 -26.14 7.41
CA ASN A 244 -6.64 -26.42 7.11
C ASN A 244 -6.48 -27.47 6.01
N LEU A 245 -7.32 -28.51 6.00
CA LEU A 245 -7.38 -29.48 4.91
C LEU A 245 -7.81 -28.84 3.57
N ALA A 246 -8.79 -27.94 3.58
CA ALA A 246 -9.19 -27.19 2.40
C ALA A 246 -8.05 -26.29 1.88
N ASN A 247 -7.33 -25.61 2.77
CA ASN A 247 -6.15 -24.81 2.45
C ASN A 247 -5.01 -25.67 1.86
N ALA A 248 -4.80 -26.88 2.39
CA ALA A 248 -3.83 -27.84 1.87
C ALA A 248 -4.20 -28.30 0.44
N HIS A 249 -5.47 -28.63 0.20
CA HIS A 249 -5.97 -28.96 -1.14
C HIS A 249 -5.82 -27.80 -2.11
N ARG A 250 -6.10 -26.55 -1.69
CA ARG A 250 -5.89 -25.35 -2.51
C ARG A 250 -4.43 -25.16 -2.90
N ARG A 251 -3.48 -25.35 -1.97
CA ARG A 251 -2.03 -25.28 -2.25
C ARG A 251 -1.55 -26.37 -3.21
N LEU A 252 -2.19 -27.54 -3.18
CA LEU A 252 -1.95 -28.65 -4.10
C LEU A 252 -2.75 -28.54 -5.41
N GLU A 253 -3.40 -27.39 -5.64
CA GLU A 253 -4.22 -27.10 -6.83
C GLU A 253 -5.42 -28.04 -7.02
N ASP A 254 -5.84 -28.77 -5.98
CA ASP A 254 -7.07 -29.55 -5.93
C ASP A 254 -8.28 -28.63 -5.60
N PHE A 255 -8.52 -27.68 -6.51
CA PHE A 255 -9.46 -26.58 -6.33
C PHE A 255 -10.91 -27.03 -6.13
N ASP A 256 -11.33 -28.15 -6.74
CA ASP A 256 -12.70 -28.66 -6.56
C ASP A 256 -12.97 -29.08 -5.13
N ARG A 257 -12.04 -29.88 -4.56
CA ARG A 257 -12.16 -30.32 -3.17
C ARG A 257 -12.06 -29.15 -2.22
N ALA A 258 -11.11 -28.23 -2.45
CA ALA A 258 -10.98 -27.03 -1.64
C ALA A 258 -12.28 -26.20 -1.64
N ALA A 259 -12.83 -25.89 -2.81
CA ALA A 259 -14.07 -25.12 -2.94
C ALA A 259 -15.28 -25.82 -2.27
N ALA A 260 -15.41 -27.14 -2.44
CA ALA A 260 -16.49 -27.90 -1.80
C ALA A 260 -16.41 -27.80 -0.27
N MET A 261 -15.21 -27.92 0.29
CA MET A 261 -14.98 -27.83 1.74
C MET A 261 -15.22 -26.41 2.28
N TYR A 262 -14.75 -25.37 1.58
CA TYR A 262 -15.06 -23.99 1.99
C TYR A 262 -16.57 -23.70 1.96
N ARG A 263 -17.29 -24.19 0.93
CA ARG A 263 -18.75 -24.04 0.87
C ARG A 263 -19.46 -24.78 2.01
N GLU A 264 -19.03 -25.99 2.35
CA GLU A 264 -19.56 -26.73 3.51
C GLU A 264 -19.36 -25.95 4.82
N LEU A 265 -18.17 -25.37 5.01
CA LEU A 265 -17.88 -24.51 6.16
C LEU A 265 -18.80 -23.29 6.20
N LEU A 266 -18.95 -22.59 5.08
CA LEU A 266 -19.77 -21.38 4.98
C LEU A 266 -21.29 -21.63 5.10
N GLN A 267 -21.75 -22.87 4.89
CA GLN A 267 -23.13 -23.26 5.20
C GLN A 267 -23.39 -23.33 6.71
N ARG A 268 -22.37 -23.68 7.50
CA ARG A 268 -22.46 -23.80 8.97
C ARG A 268 -22.15 -22.49 9.66
N ASP A 269 -21.16 -21.77 9.15
CA ASP A 269 -20.69 -20.48 9.65
C ASP A 269 -20.53 -19.49 8.48
N PRO A 270 -21.59 -18.74 8.15
CA PRO A 270 -21.58 -17.81 7.02
C PRO A 270 -20.60 -16.64 7.14
N VAL A 271 -20.07 -16.36 8.34
CA VAL A 271 -19.16 -15.23 8.59
C VAL A 271 -17.71 -15.68 8.77
N ASN A 272 -17.41 -16.95 8.53
CA ASN A 272 -16.06 -17.49 8.65
C ASN A 272 -15.09 -16.83 7.64
N LEU A 273 -14.31 -15.86 8.10
CA LEU A 273 -13.43 -15.05 7.24
C LEU A 273 -12.37 -15.87 6.51
N SER A 274 -11.81 -16.89 7.15
CA SER A 274 -10.80 -17.73 6.52
C SER A 274 -11.37 -18.63 5.43
N ALA A 275 -12.60 -19.12 5.60
CA ALA A 275 -13.29 -19.87 4.55
C ALA A 275 -13.76 -18.96 3.40
N LEU A 276 -14.19 -17.72 3.70
CA LEU A 276 -14.50 -16.71 2.70
C LEU A 276 -13.25 -16.37 1.86
N ASP A 277 -12.13 -16.03 2.50
CA ASP A 277 -10.84 -15.78 1.83
C ASP A 277 -10.43 -16.98 0.97
N GLY A 278 -10.45 -18.19 1.55
CA GLY A 278 -10.10 -19.41 0.85
C GLY A 278 -10.95 -19.64 -0.41
N LEU A 279 -12.27 -19.47 -0.33
CA LEU A 279 -13.17 -19.63 -1.47
C LEU A 279 -12.95 -18.54 -2.53
N ILE A 280 -12.77 -17.28 -2.11
CA ILE A 280 -12.43 -16.17 -3.01
C ILE A 280 -11.13 -16.47 -3.75
N GLN A 281 -10.08 -16.93 -3.05
CA GLN A 281 -8.80 -17.27 -3.66
C GLN A 281 -8.96 -18.40 -4.69
N VAL A 282 -9.71 -19.46 -4.36
CA VAL A 282 -9.98 -20.55 -5.32
C VAL A 282 -10.71 -20.00 -6.55
N GLN A 283 -11.80 -19.25 -6.36
CA GLN A 283 -12.58 -18.67 -7.45
C GLN A 283 -11.77 -17.73 -8.34
N MET A 284 -10.91 -16.90 -7.75
CA MET A 284 -10.00 -16.02 -8.48
C MET A 284 -8.91 -16.81 -9.21
N GLN A 285 -8.36 -17.88 -8.61
CA GLN A 285 -7.36 -18.74 -9.26
C GLN A 285 -7.94 -19.56 -10.41
N THR A 286 -9.20 -19.99 -10.32
CA THR A 286 -9.88 -20.74 -11.38
C THR A 286 -10.60 -19.83 -12.39
N CYS A 287 -10.59 -18.51 -12.18
CA CYS A 287 -11.35 -17.51 -12.94
C CYS A 287 -12.87 -17.77 -12.96
N PHE A 288 -13.41 -18.33 -11.88
CA PHE A 288 -14.84 -18.53 -11.68
C PHE A 288 -15.40 -17.35 -10.88
N TRP A 289 -15.99 -16.36 -11.56
CA TRP A 289 -16.38 -15.09 -10.90
C TRP A 289 -17.83 -15.04 -10.38
N ASP A 290 -18.62 -16.09 -10.58
CA ASP A 290 -20.02 -16.16 -10.12
C ASP A 290 -20.08 -16.06 -8.59
N GLY A 291 -20.80 -15.05 -8.11
CA GLY A 291 -21.00 -14.79 -6.68
C GLY A 291 -19.78 -14.22 -5.95
N VAL A 292 -18.62 -14.00 -6.61
CA VAL A 292 -17.40 -13.49 -5.97
C VAL A 292 -17.64 -12.12 -5.31
N THR A 293 -18.41 -11.23 -5.95
CA THR A 293 -18.73 -9.90 -5.39
C THR A 293 -19.44 -9.99 -4.05
N GLU A 294 -20.37 -10.93 -3.90
CA GLU A 294 -21.11 -11.15 -2.65
C GLU A 294 -20.18 -11.72 -1.56
N LEU A 295 -19.25 -12.60 -1.94
CA LEU A 295 -18.21 -13.09 -1.03
C LEU A 295 -17.29 -11.96 -0.56
N TRP A 296 -16.85 -11.06 -1.44
CA TRP A 296 -16.04 -9.89 -1.07
C TRP A 296 -16.77 -8.97 -0.08
N GLN A 297 -18.05 -8.69 -0.32
CA GLN A 297 -18.86 -7.86 0.58
C GLN A 297 -18.97 -8.49 1.97
N ARG A 298 -19.25 -9.79 2.03
CA ARG A 298 -19.31 -10.54 3.31
C ARG A 298 -17.96 -10.57 4.02
N PHE A 299 -16.87 -10.76 3.28
CA PHE A 299 -15.52 -10.76 3.82
C PHE A 299 -15.20 -9.40 4.46
N TRP A 300 -15.35 -8.31 3.72
CA TRP A 300 -15.05 -6.97 4.23
C TRP A 300 -15.96 -6.51 5.37
N ALA A 301 -17.22 -6.94 5.38
CA ALA A 301 -18.12 -6.73 6.52
C ALA A 301 -17.56 -7.43 7.78
N GLY A 302 -17.15 -8.70 7.67
CA GLY A 302 -16.58 -9.42 8.81
C GLY A 302 -15.20 -8.89 9.26
N VAL A 303 -14.37 -8.37 8.35
CA VAL A 303 -13.08 -7.75 8.70
C VAL A 303 -13.24 -6.56 9.67
N GLN A 304 -14.33 -5.81 9.54
CA GLN A 304 -14.63 -4.69 10.45
C GLN A 304 -14.92 -5.18 11.87
N GLU A 305 -15.54 -6.35 12.01
CA GLU A 305 -15.97 -6.92 13.29
C GLU A 305 -14.90 -7.78 13.97
N THR A 306 -14.21 -8.66 13.23
CA THR A 306 -13.26 -9.67 13.77
C THR A 306 -12.00 -9.86 12.90
N PRO A 307 -11.08 -8.90 12.94
CA PRO A 307 -9.94 -8.76 12.03
C PRO A 307 -8.74 -9.71 12.24
N GLY A 308 -8.71 -10.48 13.33
CA GLY A 308 -7.46 -11.04 13.91
C GLY A 308 -6.78 -12.21 13.17
N SER A 309 -7.39 -12.75 12.11
CA SER A 309 -6.92 -13.99 11.44
C SER A 309 -6.82 -13.88 9.91
N ILE A 310 -6.70 -12.67 9.39
CA ILE A 310 -6.71 -12.39 7.95
C ILE A 310 -5.28 -12.29 7.42
N SER A 311 -5.02 -12.88 6.26
CA SER A 311 -3.75 -12.70 5.54
C SER A 311 -3.70 -11.31 4.91
N PRO A 312 -2.77 -10.40 5.31
CA PRO A 312 -2.64 -9.09 4.68
C PRO A 312 -2.41 -9.20 3.16
N LEU A 313 -1.59 -10.17 2.74
CA LEU A 313 -1.30 -10.43 1.33
C LEU A 313 -2.56 -10.80 0.53
N SER A 314 -3.49 -11.57 1.12
CA SER A 314 -4.67 -12.02 0.39
C SER A 314 -5.63 -10.88 0.09
N THR A 315 -5.72 -9.90 0.99
CA THR A 315 -6.55 -8.69 0.85
C THR A 315 -6.10 -7.77 -0.28
N LEU A 316 -4.82 -7.81 -0.66
CA LEU A 316 -4.28 -7.02 -1.78
C LEU A 316 -4.86 -7.43 -3.15
N TYR A 317 -5.45 -8.63 -3.24
CA TYR A 317 -6.11 -9.13 -4.46
C TYR A 317 -7.62 -8.91 -4.47
N MET A 318 -8.19 -8.33 -3.41
CA MET A 318 -9.62 -8.06 -3.29
C MET A 318 -9.90 -6.58 -3.54
N PRO A 319 -11.03 -6.22 -4.15
CA PRO A 319 -11.46 -4.83 -4.22
C PRO A 319 -11.70 -4.32 -2.80
N GLY A 320 -10.83 -3.43 -2.32
CA GLY A 320 -10.90 -2.79 -1.02
C GLY A 320 -10.23 -1.43 -1.06
N ASP A 321 -10.48 -0.61 -0.05
CA ASP A 321 -9.81 0.68 0.10
C ASP A 321 -8.57 0.57 1.00
N ALA A 322 -7.74 1.61 0.98
CA ALA A 322 -6.50 1.65 1.75
C ALA A 322 -6.71 1.70 3.26
N HIS A 323 -7.85 2.21 3.70
CA HIS A 323 -8.18 2.20 5.11
C HIS A 323 -8.38 0.76 5.59
N GLN A 324 -9.10 -0.05 4.82
CA GLN A 324 -9.31 -1.47 5.12
C GLN A 324 -8.00 -2.26 5.16
N GLN A 325 -7.12 -2.07 4.17
CA GLN A 325 -5.82 -2.75 4.12
C GLN A 325 -4.90 -2.34 5.28
N LYS A 326 -4.90 -1.05 5.65
CA LYS A 326 -4.19 -0.53 6.81
C LYS A 326 -4.72 -1.12 8.13
N VAL A 327 -6.03 -1.24 8.28
CA VAL A 327 -6.65 -1.84 9.47
C VAL A 327 -6.21 -3.31 9.62
N VAL A 328 -6.16 -4.06 8.52
CA VAL A 328 -5.66 -5.44 8.53
C VAL A 328 -4.19 -5.50 8.95
N ALA A 329 -3.32 -4.70 8.33
CA ALA A 329 -1.90 -4.68 8.65
C ALA A 329 -1.61 -4.28 10.11
N ALA A 330 -2.29 -3.23 10.61
CA ALA A 330 -2.14 -2.76 12.00
C ALA A 330 -2.48 -3.87 13.00
N LYS A 331 -3.62 -4.53 12.81
CA LYS A 331 -4.09 -5.54 13.76
C LYS A 331 -3.27 -6.82 13.74
N VAL A 332 -2.77 -7.23 12.57
CA VAL A 332 -1.79 -8.32 12.48
C VAL A 332 -0.51 -7.93 13.24
N SER A 333 0.00 -6.71 13.06
CA SER A 333 1.19 -6.24 13.77
C SER A 333 0.99 -6.14 15.29
N GLU A 334 -0.18 -5.69 15.75
CA GLU A 334 -0.55 -5.61 17.17
C GLU A 334 -0.63 -7.00 17.81
N GLY A 335 -1.28 -7.96 17.15
CA GLY A 335 -1.37 -9.34 17.64
C GLY A 335 0.01 -10.00 17.74
N LEU A 336 0.88 -9.77 16.75
CA LEU A 336 2.26 -10.24 16.80
C LEU A 336 3.03 -9.59 17.95
N ALA A 337 2.92 -8.27 18.13
CA ALA A 337 3.58 -7.54 19.21
C ALA A 337 3.13 -8.02 20.60
N GLN A 338 1.83 -8.27 20.79
CA GLN A 338 1.30 -8.81 22.03
C GLN A 338 1.88 -10.19 22.34
N SER A 339 1.96 -11.07 21.35
CA SER A 339 2.52 -12.43 21.53
C SER A 339 4.01 -12.43 21.91
N LEU A 340 4.74 -11.36 21.61
CA LEU A 340 6.17 -11.21 21.87
C LEU A 340 6.49 -10.32 23.08
N ALA A 341 5.48 -9.74 23.75
CA ALA A 341 5.70 -8.74 24.80
C ALA A 341 6.59 -9.23 25.95
N GLU A 342 6.50 -10.50 26.32
CA GLU A 342 7.28 -11.14 27.40
C GLU A 342 8.63 -11.70 26.93
N ARG A 343 8.90 -11.69 25.62
CA ARG A 343 10.13 -12.18 24.99
C ARG A 343 10.97 -11.06 24.37
N ARG A 344 10.79 -9.83 24.87
CA ARG A 344 11.64 -8.71 24.46
C ARG A 344 13.09 -9.06 24.76
N MET A 345 13.93 -8.92 23.75
CA MET A 345 15.35 -9.12 23.88
C MET A 345 15.96 -7.83 24.45
N GLY A 346 16.68 -7.94 25.57
CA GLY A 346 17.43 -6.84 26.15
C GLY A 346 18.73 -6.65 25.41
N TRP A 347 18.72 -5.92 24.30
CA TRP A 347 19.93 -5.59 23.55
C TRP A 347 20.81 -4.60 24.36
N GLY A 348 22.12 -4.84 24.42
CA GLY A 348 23.08 -3.94 25.08
C GLY A 348 23.27 -2.61 24.33
N GLU A 349 24.01 -1.66 24.93
CA GLU A 349 24.16 -0.28 24.44
C GLU A 349 24.66 -0.18 22.98
N THR A 350 24.05 0.80 22.28
CA THR A 350 24.33 1.45 20.99
C THR A 350 25.12 0.68 19.90
N PRO A 351 24.63 0.65 18.64
CA PRO A 351 25.40 0.13 17.51
C PRO A 351 26.78 0.79 17.45
N PRO A 352 27.82 0.05 17.02
CA PRO A 352 29.18 0.60 16.96
C PRO A 352 29.23 1.85 16.07
N PRO A 353 30.03 2.87 16.42
CA PRO A 353 30.22 4.04 15.54
C PRO A 353 30.75 3.57 14.18
N ALA A 354 30.06 3.96 13.12
CA ALA A 354 30.26 3.36 11.80
C ALA A 354 31.27 4.15 10.97
N SER A 355 32.48 3.61 10.78
CA SER A 355 33.33 3.98 9.64
C SER A 355 32.77 3.42 8.32
N GLN A 356 31.90 2.40 8.40
CA GLN A 356 31.23 1.74 7.30
C GLN A 356 29.85 1.22 7.78
N LEU A 357 28.77 1.49 7.04
CA LEU A 357 27.41 1.06 7.39
C LEU A 357 27.15 -0.40 7.01
N ARG A 358 26.89 -1.23 8.02
CA ARG A 358 26.43 -2.62 7.85
C ARG A 358 24.92 -2.68 7.53
N LEU A 359 24.61 -3.10 6.31
CA LEU A 359 23.25 -3.32 5.80
C LEU A 359 22.91 -4.80 5.86
N GLY A 360 21.80 -5.17 6.49
CA GLY A 360 21.33 -6.55 6.57
C GLY A 360 20.08 -6.76 5.73
N TYR A 361 20.14 -7.58 4.68
CA TYR A 361 18.98 -7.94 3.85
C TYR A 361 18.39 -9.26 4.32
N LEU A 362 17.15 -9.24 4.79
CA LEU A 362 16.41 -10.40 5.31
C LEU A 362 15.38 -10.87 4.28
N SER A 363 15.50 -12.12 3.81
CA SER A 363 14.57 -12.66 2.82
C SER A 363 14.49 -14.19 2.81
N GLY A 364 13.30 -14.73 2.57
CA GLY A 364 13.12 -16.13 2.17
C GLY A 364 13.37 -16.41 0.69
N ASP A 365 13.68 -15.37 -0.09
CA ASP A 365 13.57 -15.42 -1.54
C ASP A 365 14.92 -15.29 -2.26
N PHE A 366 16.04 -15.49 -1.54
CA PHE A 366 17.38 -15.62 -2.14
C PHE A 366 17.55 -16.98 -2.83
N ARG A 367 16.75 -17.21 -3.87
CA ARG A 367 16.60 -18.44 -4.66
C ARG A 367 16.00 -18.09 -6.03
N TYR A 368 15.60 -19.06 -6.84
CA TYR A 368 14.83 -18.82 -8.07
C TYR A 368 13.44 -18.25 -7.76
N HIS A 369 13.40 -16.95 -7.49
CA HIS A 369 12.22 -16.21 -7.05
C HIS A 369 12.24 -14.78 -7.58
N ALA A 370 11.06 -14.17 -7.69
CA ALA A 370 10.88 -12.83 -8.24
C ALA A 370 11.78 -11.78 -7.58
N VAL A 371 11.91 -11.80 -6.25
CA VAL A 371 12.77 -10.86 -5.49
C VAL A 371 14.23 -10.99 -5.92
N ALA A 372 14.80 -12.20 -5.88
CA ALA A 372 16.17 -12.43 -6.30
C ALA A 372 16.41 -12.06 -7.76
N HIS A 373 15.46 -12.33 -8.66
CA HIS A 373 15.57 -11.96 -10.08
C HIS A 373 15.73 -10.44 -10.27
N LEU A 374 15.00 -9.64 -9.48
CA LEU A 374 15.03 -8.18 -9.54
C LEU A 374 16.34 -7.62 -8.99
N MET A 375 16.82 -8.18 -7.87
CA MET A 375 17.93 -7.62 -7.11
C MET A 375 19.28 -8.32 -7.30
N THR A 376 19.43 -9.23 -8.27
CA THR A 376 20.66 -10.06 -8.40
C THR A 376 21.95 -9.25 -8.53
N GLY A 377 21.88 -8.01 -9.02
CA GLY A 377 23.03 -7.08 -9.09
C GLY A 377 23.17 -6.14 -7.89
N LEU A 378 22.19 -6.09 -6.99
CA LEU A 378 22.14 -5.10 -5.91
C LEU A 378 23.35 -5.22 -4.98
N PHE A 379 23.66 -6.42 -4.50
CA PHE A 379 24.80 -6.63 -3.60
C PHE A 379 26.12 -6.24 -4.28
N ALA A 380 26.34 -6.62 -5.53
CA ALA A 380 27.59 -6.32 -6.23
C ALA A 380 27.86 -4.82 -6.43
N HIS A 381 26.81 -3.99 -6.56
CA HIS A 381 26.95 -2.56 -6.85
C HIS A 381 27.12 -1.67 -5.61
N HIS A 382 26.90 -2.20 -4.42
CA HIS A 382 27.09 -1.42 -3.19
C HIS A 382 28.55 -0.94 -3.05
N ASP A 383 28.75 0.32 -2.72
CA ASP A 383 30.07 0.91 -2.46
C ASP A 383 30.65 0.32 -1.18
N ARG A 384 31.56 -0.65 -1.34
CA ARG A 384 32.21 -1.32 -0.21
C ARG A 384 33.13 -0.43 0.61
N SER A 385 33.46 0.77 0.15
CA SER A 385 34.17 1.74 1.01
C SER A 385 33.27 2.34 2.09
N GLN A 386 31.95 2.35 1.85
CA GLN A 386 30.96 2.97 2.74
C GLN A 386 29.97 1.97 3.35
N PHE A 387 29.74 0.82 2.71
CA PHE A 387 28.74 -0.16 3.12
C PHE A 387 29.29 -1.58 3.18
N ALA A 388 28.90 -2.34 4.20
CA ALA A 388 29.09 -3.78 4.28
C ALA A 388 27.72 -4.49 4.17
N VAL A 389 27.64 -5.50 3.31
CA VAL A 389 26.39 -6.13 2.88
C VAL A 389 26.27 -7.53 3.46
N TYR A 390 25.27 -7.70 4.32
CA TYR A 390 24.90 -8.97 4.95
C TYR A 390 23.59 -9.48 4.34
N ALA A 391 23.53 -10.76 4.03
CA ALA A 391 22.34 -11.42 3.51
C ALA A 391 21.91 -12.55 4.46
N TYR A 392 20.68 -12.45 4.98
CA TYR A 392 20.06 -13.44 5.87
C TYR A 392 18.98 -14.20 5.11
N SER A 393 19.31 -15.42 4.68
CA SER A 393 18.39 -16.30 3.96
C SER A 393 17.50 -17.09 4.92
N LEU A 394 16.19 -17.03 4.70
CA LEU A 394 15.19 -17.81 5.45
C LEU A 394 14.59 -18.97 4.64
N GLY A 395 14.81 -18.98 3.33
CA GLY A 395 14.23 -19.95 2.40
C GLY A 395 15.18 -21.07 2.01
N LEU A 396 14.69 -21.95 1.13
CA LEU A 396 15.46 -23.06 0.58
C LEU A 396 16.65 -22.58 -0.24
N ASP A 397 17.81 -23.24 -0.03
CA ASP A 397 18.85 -23.29 -1.04
C ASP A 397 18.41 -24.22 -2.17
N ASP A 398 18.11 -23.64 -3.33
CA ASP A 398 17.65 -24.37 -4.51
C ASP A 398 18.78 -24.63 -5.52
N GLY A 399 20.03 -24.28 -5.16
CA GLY A 399 21.20 -24.40 -6.04
C GLY A 399 21.14 -23.53 -7.29
N SER A 400 20.19 -22.59 -7.40
CA SER A 400 20.02 -21.74 -8.57
C SER A 400 21.20 -20.79 -8.78
N GLU A 401 21.39 -20.32 -10.02
CA GLU A 401 22.38 -19.29 -10.33
C GLU A 401 22.16 -18.00 -9.51
N TYR A 402 20.90 -17.66 -9.23
CA TYR A 402 20.54 -16.53 -8.37
C TYR A 402 21.06 -16.69 -6.95
N ARG A 403 20.83 -17.87 -6.35
CA ARG A 403 21.34 -18.22 -5.02
C ARG A 403 22.85 -18.07 -4.97
N GLN A 404 23.55 -18.71 -5.90
CA GLN A 404 25.02 -18.70 -5.97
C GLN A 404 25.58 -17.29 -6.14
N LYS A 405 24.96 -16.47 -7.01
CA LYS A 405 25.39 -15.09 -7.24
C LYS A 405 25.16 -14.19 -6.04
N LEU A 406 24.00 -14.27 -5.39
CA LEU A 406 23.73 -13.50 -4.18
C LEU A 406 24.67 -13.91 -3.02
N GLN A 407 24.97 -15.20 -2.89
CA GLN A 407 25.96 -15.71 -1.92
C GLN A 407 27.36 -15.17 -2.17
N ARG A 408 27.79 -15.13 -3.44
CA ARG A 408 29.11 -14.62 -3.82
C ARG A 408 29.22 -13.10 -3.67
N ASP A 409 28.18 -12.38 -4.03
CA ASP A 409 28.21 -10.92 -4.13
C ASP A 409 27.92 -10.23 -2.77
N ALA A 410 27.42 -10.95 -1.77
CA ALA A 410 27.31 -10.47 -0.39
C ALA A 410 28.64 -10.61 0.37
N ASP A 411 28.93 -9.70 1.31
CA ASP A 411 30.13 -9.81 2.15
C ASP A 411 29.98 -10.91 3.20
N VAL A 412 28.76 -11.08 3.72
CA VAL A 412 28.39 -12.17 4.61
C VAL A 412 27.04 -12.73 4.17
N PHE A 413 26.99 -14.05 3.96
CA PHE A 413 25.75 -14.76 3.67
C PHE A 413 25.46 -15.79 4.78
N ARG A 414 24.32 -15.63 5.47
CA ARG A 414 23.88 -16.55 6.53
C ARG A 414 22.64 -17.30 6.07
N ASP A 415 22.74 -18.62 6.02
CA ASP A 415 21.56 -19.48 5.89
C ASP A 415 20.97 -19.75 7.27
N LEU A 416 19.78 -19.19 7.50
CA LEU A 416 19.04 -19.31 8.75
C LEU A 416 17.71 -20.04 8.54
N LYS A 417 17.58 -20.83 7.47
CA LYS A 417 16.37 -21.61 7.19
C LYS A 417 16.02 -22.48 8.39
N GLY A 418 14.75 -22.40 8.81
CA GLY A 418 14.19 -23.21 9.89
C GLY A 418 14.60 -22.75 11.30
N GLN A 419 15.37 -21.68 11.43
CA GLN A 419 15.61 -21.05 12.73
C GLN A 419 14.39 -20.25 13.18
N ASN A 420 14.21 -20.16 14.50
CA ASN A 420 13.15 -19.35 15.09
C ASN A 420 13.52 -17.84 15.08
N PRO A 421 12.54 -16.93 15.24
CA PRO A 421 12.77 -15.50 15.23
C PRO A 421 13.82 -15.00 16.21
N GLU A 422 13.90 -15.57 17.42
CA GLU A 422 14.88 -15.19 18.43
C GLU A 422 16.31 -15.49 18.00
N ALA A 423 16.56 -16.67 17.45
CA ALA A 423 17.88 -17.05 16.93
C ALA A 423 18.29 -16.19 15.73
N ILE A 424 17.34 -15.89 14.83
CA ILE A 424 17.56 -14.99 13.69
C ILE A 424 17.92 -13.59 14.20
N ALA A 425 17.14 -13.05 15.15
CA ALA A 425 17.38 -11.74 15.75
C ALA A 425 18.75 -11.68 16.46
N GLN A 426 19.13 -12.75 17.18
CA GLN A 426 20.42 -12.83 17.84
C GLN A 426 21.59 -12.83 16.83
N ALA A 427 21.46 -13.55 15.72
CA ALA A 427 22.48 -13.55 14.66
C ALA A 427 22.63 -12.15 14.03
N ILE A 428 21.52 -11.46 13.75
CA ILE A 428 21.52 -10.09 13.22
C ILE A 428 22.18 -9.11 14.21
N HIS A 429 21.84 -9.21 15.49
CA HIS A 429 22.40 -8.34 16.52
C HIS A 429 23.90 -8.56 16.71
N GLN A 430 24.35 -9.82 16.73
CA GLN A 430 25.79 -10.18 16.84
C GLN A 430 26.62 -9.65 15.67
N ASP A 431 26.03 -9.55 14.48
CA ASP A 431 26.67 -8.94 13.32
C ASP A 431 26.76 -7.41 13.39
N GLY A 432 26.09 -6.77 14.37
CA GLY A 432 26.10 -5.32 14.55
C GLY A 432 25.46 -4.59 13.38
N ILE A 433 24.36 -5.13 12.82
CA ILE A 433 23.65 -4.51 11.70
C ILE A 433 23.09 -3.14 12.09
N HIS A 434 23.36 -2.13 11.27
CA HIS A 434 22.87 -0.76 11.48
C HIS A 434 21.47 -0.59 10.87
N ILE A 435 21.28 -1.09 9.64
CA ILE A 435 20.02 -1.00 8.92
C ILE A 435 19.62 -2.41 8.50
N LEU A 436 18.50 -2.90 9.03
CA LEU A 436 17.90 -4.17 8.64
C LEU A 436 16.80 -3.92 7.60
N ILE A 437 16.99 -4.46 6.41
CA ILE A 437 16.08 -4.36 5.27
C ILE A 437 15.31 -5.67 5.13
N ASP A 438 14.01 -5.63 5.42
CA ASP A 438 13.08 -6.70 5.14
C ASP A 438 12.61 -6.68 3.68
N LEU A 439 12.76 -7.82 3.02
CA LEU A 439 12.38 -8.03 1.63
C LEU A 439 11.19 -8.97 1.46
N ALA A 440 10.52 -9.39 2.54
CA ALA A 440 9.48 -10.43 2.48
C ALA A 440 8.16 -9.96 3.07
N GLY A 441 8.16 -9.24 4.20
CA GLY A 441 6.92 -8.75 4.82
C GLY A 441 5.97 -9.87 5.22
N TYR A 442 4.70 -9.76 4.82
CA TYR A 442 3.64 -10.76 5.09
C TYR A 442 3.53 -11.85 4.02
N THR A 443 4.60 -12.13 3.27
CA THR A 443 4.66 -13.26 2.33
C THR A 443 5.16 -14.54 2.99
N ASP A 444 5.15 -15.64 2.23
CA ASP A 444 5.77 -16.89 2.67
C ASP A 444 7.25 -16.67 3.03
N PHE A 445 7.71 -17.33 4.10
CA PHE A 445 9.06 -17.17 4.66
C PHE A 445 9.41 -15.76 5.17
N GLY A 446 8.45 -14.83 5.23
CA GLY A 446 8.62 -13.56 5.94
C GLY A 446 8.78 -13.76 7.45
N SER A 447 9.54 -12.88 8.09
CA SER A 447 9.79 -12.95 9.54
C SER A 447 9.46 -11.63 10.26
N PRO A 448 8.18 -11.18 10.25
CA PRO A 448 7.76 -9.96 10.94
C PRO A 448 8.02 -10.03 12.45
N ARG A 449 8.02 -11.23 13.05
CA ARG A 449 8.41 -11.45 14.46
C ARG A 449 9.86 -11.03 14.72
N THR A 450 10.80 -11.35 13.83
CA THR A 450 12.21 -10.92 13.95
C THR A 450 12.32 -9.39 13.94
N LEU A 451 11.55 -8.70 13.10
CA LEU A 451 11.53 -7.24 13.04
C LEU A 451 10.99 -6.59 14.33
N LEU A 452 10.02 -7.24 14.99
CA LEU A 452 9.47 -6.81 16.27
C LEU A 452 10.42 -7.05 17.45
N LEU A 453 11.34 -8.03 17.34
CA LEU A 453 12.41 -8.22 18.32
C LEU A 453 13.49 -7.14 18.24
N GLN A 454 13.46 -6.26 17.23
CA GLN A 454 14.33 -5.09 17.11
C GLN A 454 15.85 -5.39 17.18
N PRO A 455 16.39 -6.36 16.43
CA PRO A 455 17.81 -6.70 16.49
C PRO A 455 18.74 -5.64 15.89
N ALA A 456 18.19 -4.67 15.16
CA ALA A 456 18.89 -3.54 14.55
C ALA A 456 18.14 -2.23 14.85
N PRO A 457 18.85 -1.09 14.94
CA PRO A 457 18.27 0.19 15.35
C PRO A 457 17.35 0.82 14.29
N ILE A 458 17.58 0.54 13.00
CA ILE A 458 16.74 1.02 11.89
C ILE A 458 16.22 -0.19 11.11
N ARG A 459 14.90 -0.29 10.94
CA ARG A 459 14.23 -1.35 10.18
C ARG A 459 13.51 -0.74 8.98
N VAL A 460 13.80 -1.29 7.81
CA VAL A 460 13.29 -0.81 6.53
C VAL A 460 12.53 -1.93 5.84
N HIS A 461 11.33 -1.65 5.32
CA HIS A 461 10.68 -2.54 4.38
C HIS A 461 10.95 -2.11 2.94
N TYR A 462 11.28 -3.08 2.07
CA TYR A 462 11.53 -2.81 0.65
C TYR A 462 11.11 -4.00 -0.24
N LEU A 463 10.53 -3.68 -1.40
CA LEU A 463 10.38 -4.54 -2.58
C LEU A 463 9.38 -5.71 -2.49
N GLY A 464 9.59 -6.70 -1.62
CA GLY A 464 8.94 -8.02 -1.80
C GLY A 464 7.48 -8.12 -1.35
N TYR A 465 7.03 -7.28 -0.42
CA TYR A 465 5.61 -7.17 -0.05
C TYR A 465 5.05 -5.83 -0.51
N PRO A 466 4.04 -5.83 -1.40
CA PRO A 466 3.53 -4.59 -1.96
C PRO A 466 2.44 -3.96 -1.06
N GLY A 467 2.81 -3.59 0.17
CA GLY A 467 1.94 -2.86 1.10
C GLY A 467 2.66 -2.42 2.38
N THR A 468 1.95 -1.76 3.28
CA THR A 468 2.49 -1.41 4.61
C THR A 468 2.58 -2.65 5.51
N LEU A 469 3.67 -2.77 6.27
CA LEU A 469 3.78 -3.78 7.32
C LEU A 469 3.24 -3.30 8.67
N GLY A 470 3.21 -1.99 8.89
CA GLY A 470 2.83 -1.41 10.18
C GLY A 470 3.86 -1.57 11.31
N LEU A 471 5.06 -2.09 11.03
CA LEU A 471 6.05 -2.49 12.04
C LEU A 471 7.50 -2.02 11.76
N THR A 472 7.74 -1.37 10.61
CA THR A 472 9.06 -0.88 10.19
C THR A 472 9.18 0.64 10.35
N ASP A 473 10.40 1.14 10.51
CA ASP A 473 10.69 2.56 10.69
C ASP A 473 10.57 3.31 9.35
N TYR A 474 10.98 2.67 8.25
CA TYR A 474 10.85 3.19 6.90
C TYR A 474 10.22 2.19 5.92
N LEU A 475 9.50 2.71 4.93
CA LEU A 475 9.07 2.01 3.70
C LEU A 475 9.72 2.69 2.50
N ILE A 476 10.51 1.94 1.72
CA ILE A 476 11.06 2.47 0.47
C ILE A 476 10.02 2.35 -0.65
N ALA A 477 9.68 3.49 -1.26
CA ALA A 477 8.66 3.60 -2.30
C ALA A 477 9.05 4.65 -3.36
N ASP A 478 8.16 4.93 -4.31
CA ASP A 478 8.28 6.04 -5.26
C ASP A 478 6.98 6.88 -5.29
N PRO A 479 7.03 8.13 -5.79
CA PRO A 479 5.87 9.03 -5.80
C PRO A 479 4.70 8.56 -6.66
N VAL A 480 4.90 7.58 -7.55
CA VAL A 480 3.84 7.03 -8.41
C VAL A 480 3.05 5.98 -7.65
N VAL A 481 3.72 5.09 -6.92
CA VAL A 481 3.06 3.99 -6.19
C VAL A 481 2.58 4.42 -4.80
N ALA A 482 3.30 5.34 -4.14
CA ALA A 482 2.92 5.94 -2.86
C ALA A 482 2.86 7.46 -3.02
N ALA A 483 1.75 7.99 -3.54
CA ALA A 483 1.65 9.44 -3.70
C ALA A 483 1.71 10.15 -2.32
N PRO A 484 2.31 11.36 -2.23
CA PRO A 484 2.41 12.10 -0.97
C PRO A 484 1.09 12.32 -0.21
N ARG A 485 -0.03 12.33 -0.94
CA ARG A 485 -1.39 12.52 -0.39
C ARG A 485 -1.94 11.27 0.31
N SER A 486 -1.38 10.11 0.00
CA SER A 486 -1.84 8.80 0.47
C SER A 486 -1.25 8.49 1.87
N HIS A 487 -0.27 9.27 2.34
CA HIS A 487 0.49 9.00 3.57
C HIS A 487 -0.27 9.06 4.90
N HIS A 488 -1.46 9.66 4.94
CA HIS A 488 -2.11 10.00 6.20
C HIS A 488 -2.41 8.75 7.06
N GLY A 489 -1.60 8.61 8.11
CA GLY A 489 -1.75 7.62 9.17
C GLY A 489 -1.07 6.27 8.92
N LEU A 490 -0.28 6.08 7.87
CA LEU A 490 0.53 4.86 7.74
C LEU A 490 1.55 4.77 8.88
N PRO A 491 1.80 3.58 9.46
CA PRO A 491 2.88 3.43 10.43
C PRO A 491 4.23 3.38 9.69
N GLY A 492 5.21 4.14 10.17
CA GLY A 492 6.53 4.29 9.56
C GLY A 492 6.62 5.46 8.56
N ALA A 493 7.84 5.94 8.30
CA ALA A 493 8.12 7.01 7.34
C ALA A 493 8.32 6.46 5.93
N ILE A 494 8.06 7.26 4.89
CA ILE A 494 8.31 6.85 3.50
C ILE A 494 9.63 7.43 3.00
N ALA A 495 10.46 6.57 2.43
CA ALA A 495 11.73 6.95 1.80
C ALA A 495 11.60 6.81 0.28
N TYR A 496 11.66 7.94 -0.42
CA TYR A 496 11.36 8.02 -1.84
C TYR A 496 12.59 7.83 -2.72
N LEU A 497 12.53 6.82 -3.57
CA LEU A 497 13.35 6.73 -4.77
C LEU A 497 12.78 7.70 -5.85
N PRO A 498 13.64 8.35 -6.64
CA PRO A 498 13.24 9.47 -7.50
C PRO A 498 12.40 9.06 -8.72
N ARG A 499 12.39 7.76 -9.07
CA ARG A 499 11.78 7.24 -10.30
C ARG A 499 10.85 6.07 -10.01
N CYS A 500 11.44 4.89 -9.83
CA CYS A 500 10.72 3.65 -9.58
C CYS A 500 11.35 2.97 -8.37
N TYR A 501 10.52 2.53 -7.43
CA TYR A 501 10.98 1.79 -6.26
C TYR A 501 11.56 0.43 -6.66
N GLN A 502 11.02 -0.17 -7.72
CA GLN A 502 11.43 -1.49 -8.20
C GLN A 502 12.80 -1.41 -8.88
N ILE A 503 13.78 -2.10 -8.30
CA ILE A 503 15.07 -2.36 -8.97
C ILE A 503 14.90 -3.44 -10.03
N ASN A 504 15.64 -3.32 -11.15
CA ASN A 504 15.71 -4.35 -12.18
C ASN A 504 17.16 -4.62 -12.54
N TYR A 505 17.55 -5.90 -12.56
CA TYR A 505 18.88 -6.31 -12.95
C TYR A 505 19.02 -6.35 -14.49
N ASN A 506 19.99 -5.62 -15.02
CA ASN A 506 20.13 -5.34 -16.45
C ASN A 506 21.13 -6.24 -17.20
N GLN A 507 21.90 -7.07 -16.49
CA GLN A 507 23.01 -7.86 -17.04
C GLN A 507 22.70 -9.35 -17.28
N GLN A 508 21.44 -9.78 -17.20
CA GLN A 508 21.12 -11.18 -17.49
C GLN A 508 21.32 -11.49 -19.00
N PRO A 509 21.90 -12.66 -19.35
CA PRO A 509 22.14 -13.04 -20.73
C PRO A 509 20.83 -13.25 -21.48
N VAL A 510 20.81 -12.72 -22.69
CA VAL A 510 19.64 -12.71 -23.55
C VAL A 510 19.81 -13.82 -24.62
N PRO A 511 18.92 -14.82 -24.71
CA PRO A 511 19.08 -15.92 -25.67
C PRO A 511 18.83 -15.45 -27.10
N ALA A 512 19.72 -15.79 -28.04
CA ALA A 512 19.59 -15.46 -29.46
C ALA A 512 18.20 -15.83 -30.02
N LEU A 513 17.54 -14.89 -30.71
CA LEU A 513 16.24 -15.12 -31.33
C LEU A 513 16.36 -16.18 -32.43
N GLY A 514 15.65 -17.29 -32.28
CA GLY A 514 15.42 -18.25 -33.37
C GLY A 514 14.39 -17.73 -34.39
N ASP A 515 13.93 -18.60 -35.29
CA ASP A 515 12.85 -18.27 -36.23
C ASP A 515 11.54 -17.95 -35.50
N ARG A 516 11.12 -16.68 -35.58
CA ARG A 516 9.90 -16.14 -34.98
C ARG A 516 8.62 -16.87 -35.43
N ALA A 517 8.55 -17.31 -36.68
CA ALA A 517 7.40 -18.05 -37.19
C ALA A 517 7.35 -19.45 -36.55
N ALA A 518 8.52 -20.09 -36.37
CA ALA A 518 8.62 -21.35 -35.66
C ALA A 518 8.22 -21.22 -34.17
N LEU A 519 8.63 -20.14 -33.49
CA LEU A 519 8.25 -19.87 -32.10
C LEU A 519 6.75 -19.64 -31.93
N ARG A 520 6.11 -18.91 -32.85
CA ARG A 520 4.65 -18.72 -32.82
C ARG A 520 3.91 -20.05 -33.01
N ARG A 521 4.30 -20.85 -34.01
CA ARG A 521 3.73 -22.18 -34.25
C ARG A 521 3.90 -23.12 -33.06
N ALA A 522 5.08 -23.15 -32.44
CA ALA A 522 5.36 -23.97 -31.27
C ALA A 522 4.46 -23.61 -30.06
N ASN A 523 3.93 -22.39 -30.01
CA ASN A 523 3.07 -21.90 -28.94
C ASN A 523 1.59 -21.79 -29.34
N GLY A 524 1.20 -22.37 -30.49
CA GLY A 524 -0.15 -22.30 -31.02
C GLY A 524 -0.61 -20.89 -31.42
N LEU A 525 0.31 -19.92 -31.49
CA LEU A 525 0.02 -18.53 -31.83
C LEU A 525 -0.09 -18.37 -33.36
N PRO A 526 -1.05 -17.55 -33.84
CA PRO A 526 -1.14 -17.22 -35.26
C PRO A 526 0.07 -16.42 -35.74
N GLU A 527 0.56 -16.73 -36.94
CA GLU A 527 1.77 -16.13 -37.52
C GLU A 527 1.58 -14.63 -37.87
N ASN A 528 0.39 -14.27 -38.35
CA ASN A 528 0.09 -12.95 -38.96
C ASN A 528 -0.94 -12.12 -38.19
N SER A 529 -1.14 -12.41 -36.89
CA SER A 529 -2.06 -11.65 -36.04
C SER A 529 -1.30 -10.83 -34.99
N LEU A 530 -1.94 -9.76 -34.53
CA LEU A 530 -1.53 -9.01 -33.34
C LEU A 530 -1.79 -9.88 -32.11
N VAL A 531 -0.82 -10.02 -31.21
CA VAL A 531 -1.01 -10.84 -30.00
C VAL A 531 -1.13 -9.92 -28.78
N PHE A 532 -2.27 -9.92 -28.10
CA PHE A 532 -2.34 -9.39 -26.75
C PHE A 532 -1.84 -10.47 -25.78
N CYS A 533 -1.13 -10.14 -24.71
CA CYS A 533 -0.61 -11.13 -23.77
C CYS A 533 -0.76 -10.67 -22.32
N CYS A 534 -1.07 -11.61 -21.43
CA CYS A 534 -1.09 -11.39 -19.98
C CYS A 534 -0.46 -12.61 -19.33
N PHE A 535 0.80 -12.48 -18.90
CA PHE A 535 1.55 -13.55 -18.24
C PHE A 535 1.48 -13.44 -16.71
N ASN A 536 0.43 -12.83 -16.19
CA ASN A 536 0.18 -12.74 -14.75
C ASN A 536 -0.45 -14.02 -14.23
N HIS A 537 -0.30 -14.25 -12.92
CA HIS A 537 -1.05 -15.29 -12.23
C HIS A 537 -2.57 -15.04 -12.36
N ALA A 538 -3.35 -16.09 -12.63
CA ALA A 538 -4.79 -16.05 -12.85
C ALA A 538 -5.58 -15.26 -11.78
N ARG A 539 -5.18 -15.35 -10.50
CA ARG A 539 -5.79 -14.62 -9.39
C ARG A 539 -5.78 -13.08 -9.50
N LYS A 540 -4.96 -12.52 -10.40
CA LYS A 540 -4.93 -11.08 -10.70
C LYS A 540 -5.94 -10.68 -11.78
N ILE A 541 -6.66 -11.64 -12.36
CA ILE A 541 -7.62 -11.44 -13.44
C ILE A 541 -9.03 -11.54 -12.84
N ASN A 542 -9.72 -10.40 -12.77
CA ASN A 542 -11.12 -10.35 -12.37
C ASN A 542 -12.04 -10.21 -13.59
N SER A 543 -13.34 -10.33 -13.36
CA SER A 543 -14.37 -10.23 -14.41
C SER A 543 -14.36 -8.89 -15.13
N GLU A 544 -14.04 -7.80 -14.44
CA GLU A 544 -14.01 -6.43 -14.98
C GLU A 544 -12.85 -6.25 -15.97
N ILE A 545 -11.64 -6.66 -15.57
CA ILE A 545 -10.44 -6.62 -16.41
C ILE A 545 -10.62 -7.54 -17.63
N PHE A 546 -11.18 -8.73 -17.42
CA PHE A 546 -11.46 -9.65 -18.52
C PHE A 546 -12.48 -9.08 -19.51
N ALA A 547 -13.53 -8.42 -19.03
CA ALA A 547 -14.51 -7.74 -19.88
C ALA A 547 -13.85 -6.65 -20.74
N VAL A 548 -12.91 -5.87 -20.18
CA VAL A 548 -12.12 -4.89 -20.94
C VAL A 548 -11.33 -5.56 -22.07
N TRP A 549 -10.67 -6.69 -21.79
CA TRP A 549 -9.94 -7.44 -22.82
C TRP A 549 -10.87 -7.93 -23.92
N MET A 550 -12.04 -8.46 -23.57
CA MET A 550 -13.00 -8.97 -24.55
C MET A 550 -13.59 -7.86 -25.41
N ASN A 551 -13.87 -6.70 -24.82
CA ASN A 551 -14.30 -5.52 -25.58
C ASN A 551 -13.20 -5.03 -26.53
N LEU A 552 -11.95 -5.03 -26.09
CA LEU A 552 -10.83 -4.63 -26.93
C LEU A 552 -10.61 -5.60 -28.11
N LEU A 553 -10.73 -6.92 -27.90
CA LEU A 553 -10.67 -7.89 -28.99
C LEU A 553 -11.80 -7.72 -30.02
N ARG A 554 -12.99 -7.28 -29.59
CA ARG A 554 -14.09 -6.93 -30.50
C ARG A 554 -13.75 -5.71 -31.36
N GLU A 555 -13.17 -4.67 -30.77
CA GLU A 555 -12.84 -3.40 -31.42
C GLU A 555 -11.69 -3.49 -32.45
N VAL A 556 -10.75 -4.43 -32.29
CA VAL A 556 -9.56 -4.58 -33.15
C VAL A 556 -9.75 -5.63 -34.27
N ALA A 557 -10.96 -6.20 -34.39
CA ALA A 557 -11.35 -7.33 -35.24
C ALA A 557 -10.73 -8.68 -34.84
N ARG A 558 -11.57 -9.61 -34.38
CA ARG A 558 -11.20 -10.91 -33.79
C ARG A 558 -10.29 -11.81 -34.64
N GLN A 559 -10.37 -11.74 -35.97
CA GLN A 559 -9.50 -12.53 -36.86
C GLN A 559 -8.04 -12.05 -36.90
N ARG A 560 -7.77 -10.84 -36.36
CA ARG A 560 -6.47 -10.20 -36.35
C ARG A 560 -5.83 -10.15 -34.98
N ALA A 561 -6.50 -10.61 -33.91
CA ALA A 561 -5.98 -10.51 -32.55
C ALA A 561 -6.34 -11.67 -31.61
N VAL A 562 -5.39 -12.07 -30.74
CA VAL A 562 -5.56 -13.15 -29.76
C VAL A 562 -4.98 -12.76 -28.40
N VAL A 563 -5.58 -13.17 -27.27
CA VAL A 563 -4.97 -13.04 -25.93
C VAL A 563 -4.23 -14.33 -25.55
N GLY A 564 -2.92 -14.22 -25.32
CA GLY A 564 -2.05 -15.26 -24.76
C GLY A 564 -1.96 -15.16 -23.23
N THR A 565 -2.22 -16.23 -22.48
CA THR A 565 -1.97 -16.24 -21.01
C THR A 565 -1.05 -17.41 -20.60
N GLY A 566 -0.24 -17.21 -19.57
CA GLY A 566 0.89 -18.08 -19.20
C GLY A 566 0.57 -19.22 -18.23
N GLN A 567 -0.69 -19.38 -17.84
CA GLN A 567 -1.17 -20.51 -17.03
C GLN A 567 -2.55 -20.89 -17.56
N SER A 568 -2.89 -22.18 -17.55
CA SER A 568 -4.26 -22.62 -17.82
C SER A 568 -5.15 -22.29 -16.62
N PRO A 569 -6.00 -21.25 -16.64
CA PRO A 569 -7.28 -21.39 -15.96
C PRO A 569 -7.93 -22.65 -16.55
N ARG A 570 -8.81 -23.32 -15.79
CA ARG A 570 -9.57 -24.44 -16.36
C ARG A 570 -10.17 -23.96 -17.69
N PRO A 571 -9.74 -24.50 -18.85
CA PRO A 571 -10.05 -23.90 -20.16
C PRO A 571 -11.55 -23.80 -20.49
N ASN A 572 -12.37 -24.49 -19.69
CA ASN A 572 -13.81 -24.62 -19.89
C ASN A 572 -14.68 -23.54 -19.23
N GLU A 573 -14.12 -22.61 -18.44
CA GLU A 573 -14.93 -21.69 -17.61
C GLU A 573 -14.86 -20.20 -18.00
N LEU A 574 -13.91 -19.76 -18.84
CA LEU A 574 -13.81 -18.35 -19.28
C LEU A 574 -14.74 -17.98 -20.45
N ALA A 575 -15.15 -18.96 -21.25
CA ALA A 575 -15.95 -18.74 -22.46
C ALA A 575 -17.35 -18.13 -22.23
N PRO A 576 -18.11 -18.46 -21.15
CA PRO A 576 -19.45 -17.92 -20.93
C PRO A 576 -19.49 -16.42 -20.58
N TRP A 577 -18.44 -15.92 -19.93
CA TRP A 577 -18.42 -14.58 -19.31
C TRP A 577 -18.20 -13.42 -20.28
N GLY A 578 -17.75 -13.72 -21.49
CA GLY A 578 -17.59 -12.74 -22.55
C GLY A 578 -18.87 -12.46 -23.34
N GLY A 579 -20.04 -13.03 -23.00
CA GLY A 579 -21.23 -12.96 -23.86
C GLY A 579 -20.98 -13.57 -25.25
N VAL A 580 -20.11 -14.58 -25.32
CA VAL A 580 -19.71 -15.26 -26.55
C VAL A 580 -20.32 -16.67 -26.56
N PRO A 581 -21.05 -17.08 -27.62
CA PRO A 581 -21.65 -18.41 -27.70
C PRO A 581 -20.60 -19.53 -27.55
N ARG A 582 -21.00 -20.65 -26.93
CA ARG A 582 -20.19 -21.89 -26.87
C ARG A 582 -19.84 -22.33 -28.30
N GLY A 583 -18.58 -22.15 -28.70
CA GLY A 583 -18.08 -22.51 -30.05
C GLY A 583 -17.00 -21.58 -30.63
N GLU A 584 -16.82 -20.36 -30.11
CA GLU A 584 -15.88 -19.35 -30.64
C GLU A 584 -14.49 -19.34 -29.94
N GLY A 585 -13.99 -20.47 -29.45
CA GLY A 585 -12.74 -20.59 -28.68
C GLY A 585 -11.41 -20.33 -29.42
N ARG A 586 -11.41 -19.63 -30.57
CA ARG A 586 -10.22 -19.43 -31.44
C ARG A 586 -9.42 -18.13 -31.18
N SER A 587 -9.90 -17.24 -30.30
CA SER A 587 -9.27 -15.91 -30.03
C SER A 587 -8.62 -15.78 -28.63
N LEU A 588 -8.56 -16.88 -27.86
CA LEU A 588 -7.86 -17.00 -26.59
C LEU A 588 -6.91 -18.18 -26.69
N ILE A 589 -5.62 -17.97 -26.41
CA ILE A 589 -4.59 -19.01 -26.45
C ILE A 589 -3.92 -19.09 -25.08
N PHE A 590 -3.76 -20.31 -24.58
CA PHE A 590 -3.09 -20.58 -23.33
C PHE A 590 -1.74 -21.20 -23.65
N ALA A 591 -0.66 -20.48 -23.30
CA ALA A 591 0.67 -21.00 -23.45
C ALA A 591 1.00 -21.87 -22.23
N PRO A 592 1.59 -23.07 -22.41
CA PRO A 592 2.08 -23.84 -21.28
C PRO A 592 3.17 -23.05 -20.53
N PRO A 593 3.30 -23.24 -19.19
CA PRO A 593 4.40 -22.64 -18.46
C PRO A 593 5.74 -23.15 -19.04
N PRO A 594 6.77 -22.27 -19.13
CA PRO A 594 8.09 -22.66 -19.64
C PRO A 594 8.71 -23.76 -18.77
N ALA A 595 9.39 -24.73 -19.40
CA ALA A 595 10.15 -25.75 -18.67
C ALA A 595 11.28 -25.10 -17.86
N GLN A 596 11.60 -25.65 -16.68
CA GLN A 596 12.61 -25.13 -15.74
C GLN A 596 14.01 -24.93 -16.37
N SER A 597 14.29 -25.54 -17.53
CA SER A 597 15.58 -25.47 -18.24
C SER A 597 15.56 -24.69 -19.56
N GLY A 598 14.52 -23.90 -19.87
CA GLY A 598 14.47 -23.09 -21.10
C GLY A 598 13.84 -21.71 -20.91
N PRO A 599 14.40 -20.64 -21.50
CA PRO A 599 13.84 -19.29 -21.43
C PRO A 599 12.41 -19.22 -22.03
N LEU A 600 11.63 -18.23 -21.59
CA LEU A 600 10.36 -17.80 -22.21
C LEU A 600 10.63 -17.33 -23.66
N ALA A 601 10.86 -18.27 -24.57
CA ALA A 601 10.94 -18.05 -26.01
C ALA A 601 9.56 -17.77 -26.63
N THR A 602 8.56 -17.46 -25.81
CA THR A 602 7.15 -17.32 -26.20
C THR A 602 6.75 -15.90 -26.58
N VAL A 603 7.63 -14.90 -26.40
CA VAL A 603 7.27 -13.46 -26.53
C VAL A 603 8.05 -12.71 -27.62
N ASP A 604 8.33 -13.36 -28.76
CA ASP A 604 8.61 -12.64 -30.03
C ASP A 604 7.35 -12.59 -30.94
N GLY A 605 6.19 -12.48 -30.30
CA GLY A 605 4.93 -12.24 -30.97
C GLY A 605 4.56 -10.78 -30.89
N GLY A 606 5.05 -9.94 -31.82
CA GLY A 606 4.65 -8.52 -31.95
C GLY A 606 3.19 -8.30 -31.55
N GLY A 607 3.01 -7.58 -30.45
CA GLY A 607 1.84 -7.74 -29.62
C GLY A 607 1.79 -6.80 -28.41
N PHE A 608 0.64 -6.61 -27.79
CA PHE A 608 0.47 -5.80 -26.59
C PHE A 608 0.54 -6.66 -25.33
N VAL A 609 1.08 -6.14 -24.23
CA VAL A 609 0.98 -6.81 -22.92
C VAL A 609 -0.05 -6.08 -22.06
N PHE A 610 -1.05 -6.82 -21.56
CA PHE A 610 -1.92 -6.39 -20.47
C PHE A 610 -1.29 -6.80 -19.14
N GLY A 611 -0.89 -5.81 -18.35
CA GLY A 611 -0.27 -6.03 -17.05
C GLY A 611 1.20 -6.46 -17.14
N TYR A 612 1.75 -6.90 -16.01
CA TYR A 612 3.15 -7.30 -15.86
C TYR A 612 3.46 -8.54 -16.72
N PRO A 613 4.35 -8.50 -17.73
CA PRO A 613 5.07 -9.70 -18.10
C PRO A 613 6.04 -10.01 -16.95
N HIS A 614 6.26 -11.28 -16.63
CA HIS A 614 7.47 -11.68 -15.91
C HIS A 614 8.68 -11.25 -16.76
N LEU A 615 9.12 -9.99 -16.64
CA LEU A 615 10.40 -9.45 -17.16
C LEU A 615 11.58 -10.01 -16.34
N GLN A 616 11.41 -11.23 -15.83
CA GLN A 616 12.32 -11.93 -14.94
C GLN A 616 13.53 -12.49 -15.67
N ARG A 617 13.52 -12.43 -17.01
CA ARG A 617 14.70 -12.58 -17.85
C ARG A 617 14.64 -11.57 -19.00
N PRO A 618 15.72 -10.84 -19.31
CA PRO A 618 15.83 -10.16 -20.57
C PRO A 618 15.87 -11.25 -21.66
N HIS A 619 14.86 -11.24 -22.51
CA HIS A 619 14.83 -12.02 -23.75
C HIS A 619 14.90 -11.06 -24.93
N HIS A 620 15.57 -11.49 -26.00
CA HIS A 620 15.86 -10.65 -27.16
C HIS A 620 14.50 -10.37 -27.83
N GLY A 621 14.33 -9.19 -28.41
CA GLY A 621 13.21 -8.92 -29.30
C GLY A 621 11.82 -8.85 -28.69
N GLN A 622 11.65 -8.46 -27.42
CA GLN A 622 10.31 -8.08 -26.93
C GLN A 622 9.82 -6.83 -27.66
N ARG A 623 9.21 -7.05 -28.82
CA ARG A 623 8.42 -6.09 -29.57
C ARG A 623 7.03 -6.03 -28.93
N CYS A 624 6.95 -5.60 -27.68
CA CYS A 624 5.69 -5.53 -26.95
C CYS A 624 5.42 -4.14 -26.36
N VAL A 625 4.19 -3.64 -26.55
CA VAL A 625 3.74 -2.39 -25.92
C VAL A 625 2.88 -2.72 -24.71
N VAL A 626 3.23 -2.15 -23.56
CA VAL A 626 2.44 -2.28 -22.34
C VAL A 626 1.21 -1.36 -22.44
N GLY A 627 0.03 -1.95 -22.58
CA GLY A 627 -1.23 -1.20 -22.70
C GLY A 627 -1.75 -0.74 -21.34
N GLY A 628 -1.45 0.51 -20.98
CA GLY A 628 -1.80 1.09 -19.67
C GLY A 628 -2.40 2.50 -19.74
N GLY A 629 -3.38 2.76 -20.62
CA GLY A 629 -4.33 3.89 -20.52
C GLY A 629 -3.77 5.29 -20.20
N ALA A 630 -2.58 5.65 -20.68
CA ALA A 630 -2.06 7.01 -20.64
C ALA A 630 -1.70 7.46 -22.06
N PRO A 631 -1.83 8.76 -22.40
CA PRO A 631 -1.42 9.28 -23.69
C PRO A 631 0.10 9.07 -23.92
N PRO A 632 0.52 8.87 -25.18
CA PRO A 632 1.81 8.26 -25.50
C PRO A 632 3.06 9.12 -25.24
N ASP A 633 2.87 10.41 -24.97
CA ASP A 633 3.93 11.43 -25.05
C ASP A 633 4.58 11.69 -23.68
N VAL A 634 3.84 11.38 -22.60
CA VAL A 634 4.37 11.25 -21.22
C VAL A 634 5.01 9.87 -21.00
N ALA A 635 4.85 8.96 -21.96
CA ALA A 635 5.18 7.55 -21.81
C ALA A 635 6.62 7.20 -22.26
N GLY A 636 7.30 8.05 -23.01
CA GLY A 636 8.68 7.78 -23.51
C GLY A 636 9.70 7.46 -22.41
N GLN A 637 9.58 8.07 -21.23
CA GLN A 637 10.49 7.85 -20.10
C GLN A 637 10.01 6.77 -19.10
N ASN A 638 8.72 6.40 -19.14
CA ASN A 638 8.05 5.54 -18.14
C ASN A 638 7.37 4.28 -18.74
N LEU A 639 7.54 4.01 -20.04
CA LEU A 639 6.87 2.92 -20.77
C LEU A 639 7.16 1.51 -20.24
N CYS A 640 8.30 1.30 -19.57
CA CYS A 640 8.61 -0.01 -19.01
C CYS A 640 8.03 -0.25 -17.61
N GLY A 641 7.49 0.78 -16.95
CA GLY A 641 6.90 0.70 -15.61
C GLY A 641 5.40 0.99 -15.53
N ALA A 642 4.82 1.77 -16.46
CA ALA A 642 3.50 2.39 -16.22
C ALA A 642 2.28 1.44 -16.26
N GLY A 643 2.30 0.34 -17.02
CA GLY A 643 1.15 -0.59 -17.03
C GLY A 643 1.20 -1.67 -15.95
N GLY A 644 2.39 -2.19 -15.63
CA GLY A 644 2.61 -3.09 -14.51
C GLY A 644 2.59 -2.37 -13.16
N GLY A 645 3.14 -1.16 -13.14
CA GLY A 645 3.12 -0.23 -12.02
C GLY A 645 1.71 0.21 -11.65
N LYS A 646 0.73 0.27 -12.56
CA LYS A 646 -0.68 0.54 -12.19
C LYS A 646 -1.42 -0.65 -11.57
N PHE A 647 -1.06 -1.90 -11.90
CA PHE A 647 -1.64 -3.09 -11.25
C PHE A 647 -0.95 -3.41 -9.93
N ALA A 648 0.38 -3.24 -9.85
CA ALA A 648 1.13 -3.27 -8.60
C ALA A 648 0.80 -2.06 -7.71
N ALA A 649 0.56 -0.86 -8.28
CA ALA A 649 -0.03 0.28 -7.58
C ALA A 649 -1.51 0.05 -7.27
N GLY A 650 -2.23 -0.84 -7.95
CA GLY A 650 -3.57 -1.23 -7.51
C GLY A 650 -3.54 -1.89 -6.12
N GLY A 651 -2.51 -2.73 -5.85
CA GLY A 651 -2.27 -3.32 -4.54
C GLY A 651 -1.52 -2.40 -3.57
N PHE A 652 -0.45 -1.73 -4.03
CA PHE A 652 0.37 -0.82 -3.22
C PHE A 652 -0.35 0.50 -2.94
N ALA A 653 -0.89 1.18 -3.96
CA ALA A 653 -1.72 2.37 -3.77
C ALA A 653 -3.12 2.02 -3.23
N GLY A 654 -3.67 0.84 -3.54
CA GLY A 654 -4.84 0.30 -2.82
C GLY A 654 -4.58 0.06 -1.33
N GLY A 655 -3.32 -0.16 -0.91
CA GLY A 655 -2.90 -0.29 0.49
C GLY A 655 -2.35 0.97 1.13
N LEU A 656 -2.13 2.02 0.32
CA LEU A 656 -1.57 3.28 0.78
C LEU A 656 -2.49 4.49 0.57
N GLY A 657 -3.59 4.44 -0.20
CA GLY A 657 -4.59 5.53 -0.20
C GLY A 657 -5.37 5.74 -1.49
N ASP A 658 -4.89 5.27 -2.63
CA ASP A 658 -5.47 5.58 -3.93
C ASP A 658 -6.27 4.37 -4.45
N GLY A 659 -7.52 4.28 -4.01
CA GLY A 659 -8.47 3.33 -4.58
C GLY A 659 -8.60 3.57 -6.09
N ILE A 660 -8.14 2.61 -6.91
CA ILE A 660 -8.45 2.62 -8.35
C ILE A 660 -9.91 2.14 -8.48
N GLY A 661 -10.85 3.06 -8.25
CA GLY A 661 -12.28 2.80 -8.34
C GLY A 661 -12.71 2.23 -9.70
N GLY A 662 -13.62 1.26 -9.67
CA GLY A 662 -14.09 0.46 -10.82
C GLY A 662 -14.69 1.25 -12.00
N ASP A 663 -15.02 2.53 -11.84
CA ASP A 663 -15.56 3.34 -12.95
C ASP A 663 -14.50 3.75 -13.99
N ARG A 664 -13.19 3.74 -13.66
CA ARG A 664 -12.14 4.06 -14.65
C ARG A 664 -11.91 2.93 -15.66
N PHE A 665 -12.22 1.68 -15.32
CA PHE A 665 -12.01 0.53 -16.19
C PHE A 665 -13.15 0.30 -17.19
N ARG A 666 -14.33 0.92 -17.00
CA ARG A 666 -15.47 0.78 -17.92
C ARG A 666 -15.26 1.47 -19.28
N ARG A 667 -14.25 2.34 -19.43
CA ARG A 667 -13.90 2.97 -20.70
C ARG A 667 -12.79 2.18 -21.40
N LEU A 668 -13.05 1.76 -22.64
CA LEU A 668 -12.06 1.17 -23.53
C LEU A 668 -10.77 2.02 -23.54
N PRO A 669 -9.56 1.44 -23.39
CA PRO A 669 -8.31 2.20 -23.46
C PRO A 669 -8.10 2.67 -24.90
N LYS A 670 -8.62 3.86 -25.22
CA LYS A 670 -8.47 4.51 -26.53
C LYS A 670 -7.02 4.48 -27.06
N PRO A 671 -5.97 4.67 -26.24
CA PRO A 671 -4.58 4.55 -26.70
C PRO A 671 -4.20 3.13 -27.16
N ALA A 672 -4.67 2.08 -26.49
CA ALA A 672 -4.37 0.70 -26.88
C ALA A 672 -5.08 0.34 -28.20
N ILE A 673 -6.31 0.83 -28.40
CA ILE A 673 -7.06 0.63 -29.65
C ILE A 673 -6.43 1.42 -30.79
N ALA A 674 -6.07 2.68 -30.56
CA ALA A 674 -5.40 3.52 -31.55
C ALA A 674 -4.07 2.89 -32.00
N LEU A 675 -3.27 2.42 -31.04
CA LEU A 675 -2.00 1.78 -31.35
C LEU A 675 -2.18 0.39 -31.98
N ALA A 676 -3.22 -0.36 -31.61
CA ALA A 676 -3.53 -1.64 -32.23
C ALA A 676 -4.06 -1.52 -33.66
N ARG A 677 -4.64 -0.37 -34.01
CA ARG A 677 -5.07 -0.03 -35.37
C ARG A 677 -3.93 0.54 -36.22
N ASP A 678 -2.86 1.05 -35.61
CA ASP A 678 -1.69 1.62 -36.29
C ASP A 678 -0.43 0.75 -36.10
N MET A 679 -0.26 -0.22 -37.00
CA MET A 679 0.87 -1.15 -37.00
C MET A 679 2.23 -0.49 -37.27
N SER A 680 2.25 0.68 -37.91
CA SER A 680 3.48 1.42 -38.19
C SER A 680 3.99 2.05 -36.89
N ARG A 681 3.11 2.78 -36.20
CA ARG A 681 3.41 3.38 -34.90
C ARG A 681 3.74 2.33 -33.84
N LEU A 682 3.07 1.18 -33.87
CA LEU A 682 3.41 0.04 -33.01
C LEU A 682 4.86 -0.43 -33.24
N ARG A 683 5.30 -0.58 -34.50
CA ARG A 683 6.69 -0.97 -34.81
C ARG A 683 7.70 0.08 -34.34
N GLN A 684 7.40 1.37 -34.53
CA GLN A 684 8.26 2.45 -34.06
C GLN A 684 8.47 2.40 -32.54
N TYR A 685 7.42 2.17 -31.75
CA TYR A 685 7.56 1.99 -30.30
C TYR A 685 8.35 0.74 -29.92
N GLN A 686 8.12 -0.37 -30.63
CA GLN A 686 8.83 -1.61 -30.39
C GLN A 686 10.33 -1.44 -30.64
N ASP A 687 10.70 -0.77 -31.73
CA ASP A 687 12.09 -0.51 -32.07
C ASP A 687 12.72 0.50 -31.08
N TYR A 688 12.00 1.56 -30.69
CA TYR A 688 12.45 2.50 -29.64
C TYR A 688 12.77 1.78 -28.33
N LEU A 689 11.84 0.96 -27.83
CA LEU A 689 12.03 0.20 -26.58
C LEU A 689 13.18 -0.80 -26.71
N HIS A 690 13.32 -1.46 -27.86
CA HIS A 690 14.42 -2.39 -28.10
C HIS A 690 15.78 -1.68 -28.06
N HIS A 691 15.90 -0.51 -28.68
CA HIS A 691 17.15 0.25 -28.74
C HIS A 691 17.49 0.99 -27.45
N GLN A 692 16.49 1.53 -26.74
CA GLN A 692 16.72 2.36 -25.55
C GLN A 692 16.72 1.57 -24.23
N ARG A 693 16.32 0.29 -24.23
CA ARG A 693 16.14 -0.52 -23.02
C ARG A 693 17.28 -0.38 -21.99
N GLN A 694 18.53 -0.50 -22.43
CA GLN A 694 19.70 -0.46 -21.54
C GLN A 694 19.98 0.95 -20.99
N ASN A 695 19.53 1.98 -21.70
CA ASN A 695 19.71 3.38 -21.31
C ASN A 695 18.55 3.92 -20.49
N LEU A 696 17.40 3.23 -20.47
CA LEU A 696 16.25 3.63 -19.68
C LEU A 696 16.57 3.55 -18.17
N PRO A 697 16.18 4.58 -17.38
CA PRO A 697 16.48 4.61 -15.95
C PRO A 697 15.97 3.40 -15.16
N LEU A 698 14.93 2.71 -15.66
CA LEU A 698 14.39 1.50 -15.03
C LEU A 698 15.40 0.34 -14.96
N PHE A 699 16.33 0.28 -15.91
CA PHE A 699 17.36 -0.77 -16.01
C PHE A 699 18.76 -0.24 -15.66
N GLN A 700 18.86 0.92 -15.01
CA GLN A 700 20.13 1.44 -14.49
C GLN A 700 20.34 0.93 -13.06
N THR A 701 20.63 -0.38 -12.92
CA THR A 701 20.76 -1.05 -11.61
C THR A 701 21.72 -0.32 -10.68
N GLU A 702 22.88 0.10 -11.17
CA GLU A 702 23.88 0.81 -10.38
C GLU A 702 23.36 2.16 -9.84
N GLN A 703 22.68 2.94 -10.67
CA GLN A 703 22.10 4.21 -10.23
C GLN A 703 21.04 3.99 -9.15
N THR A 704 20.19 2.97 -9.29
CA THR A 704 19.21 2.61 -8.25
C THR A 704 19.90 2.23 -6.94
N VAL A 705 21.05 1.55 -6.99
CA VAL A 705 21.83 1.22 -5.79
C VAL A 705 22.43 2.48 -5.14
N ARG A 706 22.96 3.42 -5.92
CA ARG A 706 23.44 4.72 -5.40
C ARG A 706 22.30 5.53 -4.76
N ASP A 707 21.12 5.50 -5.36
CA ASP A 707 19.92 6.15 -4.84
C ASP A 707 19.48 5.50 -3.50
N LEU A 708 19.54 4.17 -3.38
CA LEU A 708 19.30 3.44 -2.13
C LEU A 708 20.32 3.79 -1.03
N GLU A 709 21.61 3.83 -1.38
CA GLU A 709 22.71 4.19 -0.48
C GLU A 709 22.54 5.59 0.11
N ASN A 710 22.12 6.55 -0.72
CA ASN A 710 21.80 7.90 -0.27
C ASN A 710 20.68 7.89 0.79
N LEU A 711 19.61 7.12 0.57
CA LEU A 711 18.54 6.97 1.55
C LEU A 711 19.04 6.31 2.84
N TYR A 712 19.84 5.26 2.75
CA TYR A 712 20.42 4.58 3.93
C TYR A 712 21.30 5.52 4.76
N GLN A 713 22.11 6.36 4.12
CA GLN A 713 22.90 7.37 4.82
C GLN A 713 22.03 8.41 5.52
N GLN A 714 21.00 8.92 4.85
CA GLN A 714 20.06 9.87 5.47
C GLN A 714 19.35 9.25 6.67
N MET A 715 18.92 8.00 6.58
CA MET A 715 18.30 7.26 7.69
C MET A 715 19.27 7.16 8.87
N TRP A 716 20.53 6.79 8.61
CA TRP A 716 21.56 6.65 9.64
C TRP A 716 21.91 7.98 10.31
N GLN A 717 22.20 9.02 9.53
CA GLN A 717 22.52 10.36 10.05
C GLN A 717 21.39 10.92 10.93
N ARG A 718 20.14 10.62 10.58
CA ARG A 718 18.97 11.04 11.34
C ARG A 718 18.87 10.28 12.67
N TYR A 719 19.12 8.96 12.65
CA TYR A 719 19.20 8.14 13.87
C TYR A 719 20.33 8.59 14.80
N GLU A 720 21.54 8.86 14.28
CA GLU A 720 22.67 9.34 15.09
C GLU A 720 22.38 10.68 15.79
N ARG A 721 21.53 11.52 15.19
CA ARG A 721 21.06 12.78 15.78
C ARG A 721 19.92 12.61 16.79
N GLY A 722 19.48 11.38 17.07
CA GLY A 722 18.34 11.09 17.95
C GLY A 722 17.00 11.56 17.39
N LEU A 723 16.89 11.78 16.09
CA LEU A 723 15.66 12.25 15.45
C LEU A 723 14.75 11.07 15.08
N PRO A 724 13.42 11.17 15.29
CA PRO A 724 12.48 10.09 14.93
C PRO A 724 12.42 9.89 13.41
N PRO A 725 12.04 8.72 12.86
CA PRO A 725 11.86 8.55 11.41
C PRO A 725 10.95 9.63 10.79
N ALA A 726 11.31 10.14 9.60
CA ALA A 726 10.52 11.11 8.84
C ALA A 726 10.65 10.86 7.35
N THR A 727 9.73 11.39 6.54
CA THR A 727 9.76 11.19 5.09
C THR A 727 11.09 11.68 4.49
N LEU A 728 11.73 10.84 3.67
CA LEU A 728 13.00 11.11 3.01
C LEU A 728 12.84 11.05 1.49
N ALA A 729 13.73 11.72 0.77
CA ALA A 729 13.85 11.61 -0.68
C ALA A 729 15.33 11.65 -1.07
N VAL A 730 15.68 11.01 -2.19
CA VAL A 730 17.07 11.02 -2.67
C VAL A 730 17.56 12.45 -2.91
N THR A 731 18.68 12.80 -2.29
CA THR A 731 19.41 14.03 -2.52
C THR A 731 20.53 13.73 -3.51
N HIS A 732 20.39 14.12 -4.77
CA HIS A 732 21.50 14.01 -5.69
C HIS A 732 22.54 15.09 -5.36
N PRO A 733 23.80 14.75 -5.02
CA PRO A 733 24.87 15.72 -5.09
C PRO A 733 25.12 16.01 -6.58
N GLN A 734 24.49 17.05 -7.10
CA GLN A 734 25.05 17.74 -8.25
C GLN A 734 26.36 18.39 -7.78
N PRO A 735 27.43 18.41 -8.58
CA PRO A 735 28.55 19.28 -8.30
C PRO A 735 27.98 20.69 -8.20
N ILE A 736 27.96 21.24 -6.99
CA ILE A 736 27.89 22.67 -6.80
C ILE A 736 29.19 23.15 -7.45
N ALA A 737 29.11 23.61 -8.69
CA ALA A 737 30.10 24.54 -9.18
C ALA A 737 30.17 25.61 -8.09
N GLU A 738 31.33 25.78 -7.47
CA GLU A 738 31.55 26.87 -6.52
C GLU A 738 31.03 28.14 -7.17
N VAL A 739 29.86 28.59 -6.71
CA VAL A 739 29.33 29.89 -7.09
C VAL A 739 30.33 30.86 -6.49
N PRO A 740 30.99 31.70 -7.31
CA PRO A 740 31.87 32.73 -6.79
C PRO A 740 31.10 33.49 -5.73
N THR A 741 31.73 33.75 -4.60
CA THR A 741 31.22 34.57 -3.50
C THR A 741 30.88 35.96 -4.04
N ALA A 742 29.67 36.08 -4.58
CA ALA A 742 29.08 37.32 -5.05
C ALA A 742 28.18 37.85 -3.93
N ALA A 743 28.15 39.17 -3.81
CA ALA A 743 27.49 39.94 -2.76
C ALA A 743 26.12 39.39 -2.33
N LYS A 744 25.81 39.53 -1.04
CA LYS A 744 24.55 39.13 -0.39
C LYS A 744 23.35 39.63 -1.22
N ARG A 745 22.72 38.74 -2.01
CA ARG A 745 21.51 39.02 -2.80
C ARG A 745 20.28 38.87 -1.93
N GLN A 746 19.21 39.60 -2.27
CA GLN A 746 17.90 39.40 -1.65
C GLN A 746 17.24 38.13 -2.21
N GLU A 747 16.45 37.45 -1.39
CA GLU A 747 15.93 36.10 -1.68
C GLU A 747 15.05 36.05 -2.94
N PHE A 748 14.08 36.96 -3.08
CA PHE A 748 13.28 37.08 -4.30
C PHE A 748 12.64 38.47 -4.44
N ALA A 749 12.19 38.79 -5.65
CA ALA A 749 11.31 39.92 -5.92
C ALA A 749 10.07 39.46 -6.72
N ILE A 750 8.92 40.05 -6.43
CA ILE A 750 7.72 39.92 -7.25
C ILE A 750 7.75 41.02 -8.31
N VAL A 751 7.61 40.65 -9.57
CA VAL A 751 7.60 41.60 -10.70
C VAL A 751 6.23 41.61 -11.37
N ILE A 752 5.65 42.80 -11.49
CA ILE A 752 4.39 43.06 -12.21
C ILE A 752 4.66 44.10 -13.30
N ALA A 753 3.97 43.98 -14.44
CA ALA A 753 4.05 44.98 -15.51
C ALA A 753 2.68 45.33 -16.06
N ALA A 754 2.43 46.61 -16.32
CA ALA A 754 1.26 47.04 -17.08
C ALA A 754 1.50 48.38 -17.78
N ASP A 755 0.68 48.66 -18.79
CA ASP A 755 0.53 49.98 -19.38
C ASP A 755 -0.60 50.76 -18.68
N ALA A 756 -0.85 52.00 -19.10
CA ALA A 756 -1.91 52.82 -18.51
C ALA A 756 -3.32 52.20 -18.60
N ARG A 757 -3.58 51.31 -19.57
CA ARG A 757 -4.90 50.68 -19.77
C ARG A 757 -5.12 49.51 -18.82
N TYR A 758 -4.09 48.69 -18.60
CA TYR A 758 -4.15 47.54 -17.69
C TYR A 758 -3.79 47.88 -16.24
N PHE A 759 -3.39 49.12 -15.97
CA PHE A 759 -3.04 49.60 -14.63
C PHE A 759 -4.08 49.29 -13.54
N PRO A 760 -5.41 49.41 -13.75
CA PRO A 760 -6.39 49.07 -12.71
C PRO A 760 -6.32 47.60 -12.26
N LEU A 761 -5.97 46.67 -13.16
CA LEU A 761 -5.78 45.26 -12.80
C LEU A 761 -4.45 45.09 -12.03
N ALA A 762 -3.40 45.78 -12.45
CA ALA A 762 -2.13 45.76 -11.72
C ALA A 762 -2.25 46.34 -10.30
N GLN A 763 -3.10 47.36 -10.11
CA GLN A 763 -3.45 47.86 -8.78
C GLN A 763 -4.13 46.78 -7.93
N GLU A 764 -5.09 46.05 -8.50
CA GLU A 764 -5.74 44.92 -7.82
C GLU A 764 -4.74 43.82 -7.44
N ALA A 765 -3.81 43.47 -8.34
CA ALA A 765 -2.74 42.52 -8.07
C ALA A 765 -1.87 42.96 -6.88
N ILE A 766 -1.34 44.19 -6.93
CA ILE A 766 -0.49 44.76 -5.88
C ILE A 766 -1.24 44.84 -4.55
N LEU A 767 -2.47 45.35 -4.55
CA LEU A 767 -3.28 45.48 -3.33
C LEU A 767 -3.64 44.12 -2.72
N SER A 768 -3.88 43.10 -3.55
CA SER A 768 -4.13 41.74 -3.06
C SER A 768 -2.91 41.11 -2.39
N ILE A 769 -1.71 41.38 -2.92
CA ILE A 769 -0.43 40.96 -2.31
C ILE A 769 -0.25 41.67 -0.97
N ARG A 770 -0.37 43.00 -0.95
CA ARG A 770 -0.21 43.82 0.26
C ARG A 770 -1.26 43.53 1.35
N ALA A 771 -2.40 42.93 0.98
CA ALA A 771 -3.43 42.53 1.94
C ALA A 771 -3.07 41.23 2.72
N LEU A 772 -2.07 40.48 2.27
CA LEU A 772 -1.58 39.28 2.94
C LEU A 772 -0.43 39.62 3.90
N PRO A 773 -0.36 39.03 5.11
CA PRO A 773 0.69 39.32 6.09
C PRO A 773 2.11 39.16 5.54
N GLU A 774 2.34 38.12 4.74
CA GLU A 774 3.64 37.84 4.14
C GLU A 774 3.97 38.80 2.98
N GLY A 775 2.94 39.34 2.32
CA GLY A 775 3.08 40.27 1.21
C GLY A 775 3.32 41.73 1.63
N GLU A 776 3.11 42.08 2.91
CA GLU A 776 3.42 43.41 3.44
C GLU A 776 4.91 43.74 3.30
N ALA A 777 5.78 42.77 3.57
CA ALA A 777 7.24 42.92 3.51
C ALA A 777 7.87 42.40 2.21
N ALA A 778 7.09 41.83 1.30
CA ALA A 778 7.61 41.31 0.03
C ALA A 778 8.02 42.45 -0.91
N GLU A 779 9.19 42.37 -1.53
CA GLU A 779 9.58 43.39 -2.50
C GLU A 779 8.80 43.23 -3.81
N ILE A 780 8.14 44.32 -4.22
CA ILE A 780 7.38 44.41 -5.47
C ILE A 780 8.12 45.37 -6.42
N CYS A 781 8.61 44.80 -7.51
CA CYS A 781 9.17 45.51 -8.64
C CYS A 781 8.08 45.74 -9.70
N TYR A 782 8.06 46.92 -10.31
CA TYR A 782 7.11 47.28 -11.35
C TYR A 782 7.81 47.66 -12.65
N LEU A 783 7.47 46.97 -13.73
CA LEU A 783 7.96 47.28 -15.07
C LEU A 783 6.93 48.16 -15.81
N ASP A 784 7.21 49.46 -15.89
CA ASP A 784 6.36 50.48 -16.51
C ASP A 784 6.38 50.36 -18.04
N LEU A 785 5.23 50.06 -18.64
CA LEU A 785 5.03 49.93 -20.10
C LEU A 785 4.45 51.20 -20.76
N GLY A 786 4.29 52.29 -20.00
CA GLY A 786 3.66 53.53 -20.46
C GLY A 786 2.56 54.03 -19.53
N CYS A 787 2.77 54.02 -18.22
CA CYS A 787 1.85 54.58 -17.22
C CYS A 787 1.73 56.11 -17.33
N THR A 788 0.62 56.66 -16.83
CA THR A 788 0.47 58.13 -16.70
C THR A 788 1.29 58.65 -15.52
N ALA A 789 1.45 59.98 -15.42
CA ALA A 789 2.14 60.60 -14.29
C ALA A 789 1.46 60.31 -12.95
N GLU A 790 0.12 60.30 -12.91
CA GLU A 790 -0.67 59.96 -11.71
C GLU A 790 -0.48 58.50 -11.30
N GLN A 791 -0.45 57.60 -12.28
CA GLN A 791 -0.22 56.17 -12.04
C GLN A 791 1.20 55.91 -11.52
N ARG A 792 2.22 56.57 -12.06
CA ARG A 792 3.58 56.51 -11.53
C ARG A 792 3.69 57.03 -10.10
N ALA A 793 2.96 58.09 -9.76
CA ALA A 793 2.91 58.60 -8.39
C ALA A 793 2.27 57.59 -7.42
N TRP A 794 1.25 56.84 -7.88
CA TRP A 794 0.67 55.75 -7.12
C TRP A 794 1.66 54.59 -6.94
N LEU A 795 2.39 54.18 -7.99
CA LEU A 795 3.40 53.12 -7.92
C LEU A 795 4.51 53.44 -6.92
N ALA A 796 4.96 54.69 -6.87
CA ALA A 796 6.02 55.13 -5.96
C ALA A 796 5.66 54.92 -4.47
N SER A 797 4.37 54.79 -4.13
CA SER A 797 3.93 54.52 -2.75
C SER A 797 3.50 53.07 -2.49
N HIS A 798 3.46 52.22 -3.51
CA HIS A 798 2.94 50.84 -3.39
C HIS A 798 3.93 49.76 -3.88
N THR A 799 5.02 50.16 -4.51
CA THR A 799 6.06 49.30 -5.07
C THR A 799 7.44 49.78 -4.64
N ASP A 800 8.41 48.87 -4.60
CA ASP A 800 9.75 49.11 -4.07
C ASP A 800 10.69 49.65 -5.16
N ARG A 801 10.53 49.16 -6.39
CA ARG A 801 11.34 49.57 -7.54
C ARG A 801 10.49 49.69 -8.79
N VAL A 802 10.72 50.72 -9.58
CA VAL A 802 10.06 50.91 -10.88
C VAL A 802 11.13 51.04 -11.96
N ALA A 803 11.00 50.25 -13.03
CA ALA A 803 11.86 50.34 -14.22
C ALA A 803 11.00 50.60 -15.46
N GLN A 804 11.51 51.40 -16.40
CA GLN A 804 10.83 51.64 -17.67
C GLN A 804 11.18 50.55 -18.68
N ALA A 805 10.18 49.89 -19.26
CA ALA A 805 10.41 48.88 -20.29
C ALA A 805 10.93 49.50 -21.59
N GLN A 806 11.88 48.79 -22.20
CA GLN A 806 12.49 49.11 -23.47
C GLN A 806 12.21 48.02 -24.50
N TRP A 807 12.61 48.26 -25.74
CA TRP A 807 12.65 47.22 -26.76
C TRP A 807 14.03 46.55 -26.69
N ASP A 808 14.15 45.51 -25.86
CA ASP A 808 15.42 44.84 -25.55
C ASP A 808 16.02 44.02 -26.72
N LEU A 809 15.22 43.79 -27.76
CA LEU A 809 15.60 43.06 -28.98
C LEU A 809 15.26 43.88 -30.23
N ASP A 810 16.09 43.75 -31.26
CA ASP A 810 15.83 44.33 -32.59
C ASP A 810 15.00 43.36 -33.44
N PHE A 811 14.00 43.87 -34.16
CA PHE A 811 13.13 43.10 -35.05
C PHE A 811 12.45 43.99 -36.11
N PRO A 812 11.93 43.42 -37.21
CA PRO A 812 11.30 44.19 -38.28
C PRO A 812 10.05 44.94 -37.79
N ASN A 813 9.83 46.16 -38.31
CA ASN A 813 8.63 46.98 -38.01
C ASN A 813 8.44 47.35 -36.52
N ARG A 814 9.51 47.37 -35.73
CA ARG A 814 9.49 47.78 -34.31
C ARG A 814 8.77 49.11 -34.07
N GLU A 815 9.03 50.13 -34.90
CA GLU A 815 8.44 51.47 -34.75
C GLU A 815 6.92 51.51 -34.91
N ALA A 816 6.35 50.56 -35.67
CA ALA A 816 4.90 50.44 -35.88
C ALA A 816 4.23 49.45 -34.91
N THR A 817 5.01 48.82 -34.03
CA THR A 817 4.52 47.80 -33.10
C THR A 817 3.94 48.46 -31.84
N PRO A 818 2.74 48.06 -31.39
CA PRO A 818 2.15 48.62 -30.18
C PRO A 818 3.04 48.52 -28.94
N GLU A 819 3.22 49.62 -28.21
CA GLU A 819 4.10 49.74 -27.05
C GLU A 819 3.80 48.73 -25.92
N TYR A 820 2.55 48.30 -25.76
CA TYR A 820 2.18 47.31 -24.73
C TYR A 820 2.85 45.94 -24.95
N LEU A 821 3.28 45.62 -26.17
CA LEU A 821 4.00 44.37 -26.47
C LEU A 821 5.44 44.38 -25.94
N LYS A 822 5.95 45.50 -25.44
CA LYS A 822 7.23 45.56 -24.72
C LYS A 822 7.30 44.60 -23.55
N ALA A 823 6.18 44.32 -22.87
CA ALA A 823 6.16 43.31 -21.80
C ALA A 823 6.54 41.92 -22.32
N MET A 824 6.07 41.53 -23.51
CA MET A 824 6.37 40.22 -24.08
C MET A 824 7.87 40.09 -24.41
N VAL A 825 8.50 41.20 -24.78
CA VAL A 825 9.92 41.22 -25.16
C VAL A 825 10.86 41.42 -23.96
N GLY A 826 10.39 42.12 -22.92
CA GLY A 826 11.19 42.47 -21.74
C GLY A 826 11.20 41.42 -20.62
N ARG A 827 10.22 40.50 -20.55
CA ARG A 827 10.17 39.43 -19.52
C ARG A 827 11.46 38.58 -19.43
N PRO A 828 12.15 38.18 -20.52
CA PRO A 828 13.41 37.46 -20.42
C PRO A 828 14.59 38.28 -19.86
N PHE A 829 14.41 39.60 -19.68
CA PHE A 829 15.43 40.57 -19.26
C PHE A 829 15.20 41.08 -17.83
N LEU A 830 14.30 40.47 -17.05
CA LEU A 830 14.02 40.89 -15.67
C LEU A 830 15.26 41.07 -14.78
N PRO A 831 16.29 40.19 -14.84
CA PRO A 831 17.51 40.40 -14.05
C PRO A 831 18.31 41.67 -14.41
N GLU A 832 18.11 42.22 -15.61
CA GLU A 832 18.77 43.46 -16.07
C GLU A 832 17.99 44.70 -15.65
N TYR A 833 16.65 44.62 -15.66
CA TYR A 833 15.79 45.69 -15.14
C TYR A 833 15.88 45.83 -13.62
N PHE A 834 15.97 44.69 -12.91
CA PHE A 834 15.94 44.66 -11.45
C PHE A 834 17.11 43.85 -10.88
N PRO A 835 18.38 44.26 -11.07
CA PRO A 835 19.51 43.50 -10.55
C PRO A 835 19.47 43.44 -9.02
N GLY A 836 19.88 42.31 -8.45
CA GLY A 836 20.10 42.15 -7.00
C GLY A 836 19.34 40.99 -6.33
N TYR A 837 18.41 40.34 -7.03
CA TYR A 837 17.60 39.24 -6.50
C TYR A 837 18.13 37.87 -6.91
N GLU A 838 17.93 36.87 -6.04
CA GLU A 838 18.20 35.47 -6.35
C GLU A 838 17.11 34.84 -7.22
N VAL A 839 15.83 35.12 -6.95
CA VAL A 839 14.68 34.67 -7.75
C VAL A 839 13.79 35.83 -8.19
N TYR A 840 13.32 35.77 -9.43
CA TYR A 840 12.32 36.70 -9.97
C TYR A 840 11.00 35.96 -10.11
N VAL A 841 9.97 36.39 -9.39
CA VAL A 841 8.61 35.87 -9.49
C VAL A 841 7.79 36.81 -10.35
N TRP A 842 7.46 36.41 -11.57
CA TRP A 842 6.63 37.20 -12.47
C TRP A 842 5.15 36.94 -12.22
N LEU A 843 4.35 38.02 -12.19
CA LEU A 843 2.90 37.99 -12.10
C LEU A 843 2.28 38.93 -13.14
N ASP A 844 1.40 38.41 -13.99
CA ASP A 844 0.64 39.23 -14.94
C ASP A 844 -0.28 40.22 -14.25
N ALA A 845 -0.54 41.36 -14.91
CA ALA A 845 -1.38 42.41 -14.34
C ALA A 845 -2.81 41.94 -14.02
N ASP A 846 -3.32 40.92 -14.70
CA ASP A 846 -4.66 40.38 -14.50
C ASP A 846 -4.71 39.16 -13.56
N VAL A 847 -3.72 39.02 -12.69
CA VAL A 847 -3.78 38.11 -11.54
C VAL A 847 -4.11 38.86 -10.25
N TRP A 848 -4.60 38.14 -9.25
CA TRP A 848 -4.58 38.61 -7.87
C TRP A 848 -4.38 37.43 -6.90
N MET A 849 -3.82 37.73 -5.74
CA MET A 849 -3.40 36.74 -4.76
C MET A 849 -4.45 36.56 -3.67
N GLN A 850 -4.96 35.34 -3.55
CA GLN A 850 -5.91 34.94 -2.51
C GLN A 850 -5.18 34.32 -1.31
N THR A 851 -4.13 33.54 -1.52
CA THR A 851 -3.29 32.97 -0.45
C THR A 851 -1.81 33.00 -0.83
N TRP A 852 -0.94 33.04 0.17
CA TRP A 852 0.52 33.12 -0.04
C TRP A 852 1.18 31.78 -0.44
N GLU A 853 0.46 30.66 -0.35
CA GLU A 853 1.02 29.29 -0.45
C GLU A 853 1.79 29.02 -1.76
N ALA A 854 1.44 29.69 -2.86
CA ALA A 854 2.12 29.53 -4.14
C ALA A 854 3.53 30.14 -4.18
N ILE A 855 3.76 31.26 -3.46
CA ILE A 855 5.02 32.00 -3.54
C ILE A 855 6.21 31.16 -3.04
N PRO A 856 6.16 30.52 -1.86
CA PRO A 856 7.24 29.64 -1.42
C PRO A 856 7.52 28.48 -2.38
N LEU A 857 6.49 27.93 -3.04
CA LEU A 857 6.67 26.84 -4.01
C LEU A 857 7.32 27.32 -5.31
N LEU A 858 6.91 28.49 -5.80
CA LEU A 858 7.52 29.17 -6.94
C LEU A 858 8.99 29.46 -6.66
N VAL A 859 9.31 30.08 -5.53
CA VAL A 859 10.68 30.42 -5.13
C VAL A 859 11.55 29.17 -4.96
N ALA A 860 11.09 28.19 -4.17
CA ALA A 860 11.86 26.97 -3.92
C ALA A 860 12.05 26.14 -5.21
N GLY A 861 11.03 26.10 -6.08
CA GLY A 861 11.12 25.44 -7.38
C GLY A 861 12.17 26.11 -8.27
N ALA A 862 12.18 27.45 -8.34
CA ALA A 862 13.16 28.20 -9.10
C ALA A 862 14.58 28.04 -8.52
N GLN A 863 14.75 28.12 -7.20
CA GLN A 863 16.05 27.92 -6.54
C GLN A 863 16.64 26.54 -6.85
N ARG A 864 15.80 25.50 -6.81
CA ARG A 864 16.22 24.11 -6.96
C ARG A 864 16.43 23.70 -8.42
N TYR A 865 15.54 24.12 -9.31
CA TYR A 865 15.51 23.63 -10.69
C TYR A 865 15.93 24.69 -11.70
N GLY A 866 15.82 25.98 -11.39
CA GLY A 866 16.11 27.10 -12.29
C GLY A 866 14.84 27.86 -12.68
N LEU A 867 13.78 27.13 -13.06
CA LEU A 867 12.45 27.68 -13.38
C LEU A 867 11.35 26.92 -12.64
N ALA A 868 10.35 27.62 -12.13
CA ALA A 868 9.09 27.06 -11.64
C ALA A 868 7.90 27.70 -12.36
N ILE A 869 7.00 26.87 -12.90
CA ILE A 869 5.92 27.32 -13.78
C ILE A 869 4.74 26.35 -13.73
N VAL A 870 3.54 26.80 -14.10
CA VAL A 870 2.31 25.99 -14.13
C VAL A 870 1.98 25.57 -15.57
N SER A 871 1.46 24.37 -15.74
CA SER A 871 0.95 23.89 -17.03
C SER A 871 -0.56 24.13 -17.17
N GLU A 872 -1.01 24.51 -18.37
CA GLU A 872 -2.42 24.73 -18.71
C GLU A 872 -3.28 23.45 -18.66
N ILE A 873 -2.68 22.25 -18.68
CA ILE A 873 -3.40 20.98 -18.58
C ILE A 873 -3.25 20.42 -17.16
N ASP A 874 -4.34 20.44 -16.40
CA ASP A 874 -4.45 19.85 -15.06
C ASP A 874 -5.74 19.01 -14.93
N ARG A 875 -5.78 18.10 -13.96
CA ARG A 875 -6.96 17.28 -13.61
C ARG A 875 -8.23 18.11 -13.35
N ASN A 876 -8.10 19.36 -12.92
CA ASN A 876 -9.22 20.26 -12.66
C ASN A 876 -9.83 20.85 -13.94
N ASN A 877 -9.15 20.73 -15.08
CA ASN A 877 -9.52 21.36 -16.34
C ASN A 877 -10.37 20.42 -17.20
N GLY A 878 -11.55 20.05 -16.68
CA GLY A 878 -12.49 19.12 -17.35
C GLY A 878 -12.89 19.53 -18.78
N LEU A 879 -12.88 20.83 -19.08
CA LEU A 879 -13.19 21.40 -20.39
C LEU A 879 -12.19 20.96 -21.47
N LEU A 880 -10.88 20.96 -21.16
CA LEU A 880 -9.84 20.60 -22.12
C LEU A 880 -9.88 19.12 -22.50
N PHE A 881 -10.25 18.22 -21.59
CA PHE A 881 -10.36 16.78 -21.89
C PHE A 881 -11.42 16.45 -22.95
N GLY A 882 -12.43 17.30 -23.15
CA GLY A 882 -13.44 17.15 -24.19
C GLY A 882 -13.13 17.90 -25.49
N GLN A 883 -12.12 18.77 -25.49
CA GLN A 883 -11.85 19.74 -26.58
C GLN A 883 -10.37 19.74 -27.02
N ILE A 884 -9.63 18.66 -26.73
CA ILE A 884 -8.19 18.54 -27.02
C ILE A 884 -7.85 18.89 -28.48
N GLU A 885 -8.65 18.42 -29.44
CA GLU A 885 -8.39 18.70 -30.87
C GLU A 885 -8.47 20.19 -31.19
N GLY A 886 -9.46 20.90 -30.62
CA GLY A 886 -9.57 22.35 -30.74
C GLY A 886 -8.37 23.05 -30.10
N TYR A 887 -8.03 22.68 -28.87
CA TYR A 887 -6.90 23.26 -28.14
C TYR A 887 -5.57 23.08 -28.89
N MET A 888 -5.31 21.89 -29.45
CA MET A 888 -4.12 21.64 -30.28
C MET A 888 -4.13 22.46 -31.58
N ALA A 889 -5.30 22.66 -32.20
CA ALA A 889 -5.41 23.51 -33.38
C ALA A 889 -5.10 24.97 -33.06
N PHE A 890 -5.63 25.50 -31.96
CA PHE A 890 -5.31 26.83 -31.45
C PHE A 890 -3.81 27.01 -31.20
N GLN A 891 -3.18 26.05 -30.51
CA GLN A 891 -1.73 26.09 -30.29
C GLN A 891 -0.95 26.12 -31.61
N ARG A 892 -1.34 25.28 -32.58
CA ARG A 892 -0.70 25.26 -33.89
C ARG A 892 -0.77 26.63 -34.57
N ASP A 893 -1.92 27.29 -34.52
CA ASP A 893 -2.13 28.63 -35.09
C ASP A 893 -1.33 29.71 -34.36
N TRP A 894 -1.02 29.51 -33.07
CA TRP A 894 -0.13 30.39 -32.30
C TRP A 894 1.35 30.22 -32.65
N TYR A 895 1.85 28.99 -32.80
CA TYR A 895 3.26 28.74 -33.13
C TYR A 895 3.61 29.02 -34.59
N ALA A 896 2.67 28.76 -35.52
CA ALA A 896 2.97 28.74 -36.95
C ALA A 896 3.48 30.08 -37.53
N PRO A 897 2.95 31.26 -37.16
CA PRO A 897 3.45 32.54 -37.68
C PRO A 897 4.93 32.80 -37.35
N SER A 898 5.36 32.39 -36.15
CA SER A 898 6.68 32.75 -35.60
C SER A 898 7.74 31.68 -35.86
N TYR A 899 7.36 30.40 -35.87
CA TYR A 899 8.31 29.28 -36.01
C TYR A 899 8.06 28.36 -37.20
N GLY A 900 6.96 28.56 -37.93
CA GLY A 900 6.58 27.73 -39.06
C GLY A 900 5.78 26.49 -38.66
N ARG A 901 5.14 25.85 -39.66
CA ARG A 901 4.22 24.73 -39.43
C ARG A 901 4.86 23.52 -38.79
N GLU A 902 6.10 23.19 -39.15
CA GLU A 902 6.77 22.00 -38.63
C GLU A 902 6.98 22.07 -37.11
N VAL A 903 7.46 23.22 -36.62
CA VAL A 903 7.62 23.46 -35.18
C VAL A 903 6.25 23.50 -34.50
N ALA A 904 5.27 24.15 -35.13
CA ALA A 904 3.91 24.23 -34.61
C ALA A 904 3.26 22.85 -34.45
N ASP A 905 3.41 21.95 -35.42
CA ASP A 905 2.88 20.59 -35.39
C ASP A 905 3.54 19.71 -34.33
N ARG A 906 4.83 19.94 -34.04
CA ARG A 906 5.52 19.28 -32.92
C ARG A 906 5.07 19.83 -31.58
N LEU A 907 5.08 21.15 -31.42
CA LEU A 907 4.86 21.77 -30.12
C LEU A 907 3.40 21.80 -29.68
N CYS A 908 2.44 21.82 -30.61
CA CYS A 908 1.02 21.80 -30.26
C CYS A 908 0.58 20.52 -29.54
N GLN A 909 1.42 19.48 -29.51
CA GLN A 909 1.17 18.23 -28.81
C GLN A 909 1.51 18.32 -27.32
N TYR A 910 2.31 19.30 -26.92
CA TYR A 910 2.64 19.54 -25.51
C TYR A 910 1.60 20.48 -24.87
N PRO A 911 1.36 20.36 -23.55
CA PRO A 911 0.64 21.39 -22.82
C PRO A 911 1.38 22.73 -22.92
N LEU A 912 0.67 23.86 -22.98
CA LEU A 912 1.34 25.14 -22.78
C LEU A 912 1.74 25.29 -21.31
N LEU A 913 2.96 25.78 -21.09
CA LEU A 913 3.43 26.31 -19.82
C LEU A 913 3.03 27.79 -19.77
N CYS A 914 2.23 28.17 -18.76
CA CYS A 914 1.67 29.51 -18.66
C CYS A 914 2.75 30.49 -18.19
N THR A 915 3.04 31.50 -19.01
CA THR A 915 4.03 32.53 -18.66
C THR A 915 3.44 33.70 -17.87
N GLY A 916 2.15 33.68 -17.58
CA GLY A 916 1.52 34.72 -16.76
C GLY A 916 1.90 34.64 -15.29
N VAL A 917 2.31 33.47 -14.81
CA VAL A 917 2.91 33.27 -13.48
C VAL A 917 4.08 32.31 -13.58
N PHE A 918 5.28 32.77 -13.24
CA PHE A 918 6.46 31.91 -13.12
C PHE A 918 7.45 32.46 -12.11
N ALA A 919 8.38 31.63 -11.67
CA ALA A 919 9.55 32.06 -10.93
C ALA A 919 10.83 31.51 -11.56
N MET A 920 11.86 32.33 -11.69
CA MET A 920 13.11 31.93 -12.32
C MET A 920 14.32 32.48 -11.57
N ARG A 921 15.32 31.64 -11.35
CA ARG A 921 16.56 32.00 -10.66
C ARG A 921 17.42 32.88 -11.54
N TRP A 922 18.10 33.87 -10.97
CA TRP A 922 18.84 34.91 -11.71
C TRP A 922 19.88 34.38 -12.72
N ASP A 923 20.48 33.21 -12.46
CA ASP A 923 21.49 32.54 -13.28
C ASP A 923 20.96 31.33 -14.05
N ALA A 924 19.64 31.14 -14.08
CA ALA A 924 19.04 30.01 -14.76
C ALA A 924 19.38 30.06 -16.27
N PRO A 925 19.85 28.95 -16.87
CA PRO A 925 20.16 28.90 -18.30
C PRO A 925 18.92 29.13 -19.19
N HIS A 926 17.72 29.00 -18.62
CA HIS A 926 16.45 29.32 -19.24
C HIS A 926 16.36 30.77 -19.73
N TRP A 927 16.97 31.74 -19.03
CA TRP A 927 16.94 33.14 -19.46
C TRP A 927 17.53 33.30 -20.86
N GLN A 928 18.72 32.75 -21.09
CA GLN A 928 19.39 32.86 -22.38
C GLN A 928 18.64 32.07 -23.47
N ALA A 929 18.24 30.83 -23.17
CA ALA A 929 17.50 30.02 -24.14
C ALA A 929 16.16 30.65 -24.54
N TRP A 930 15.47 31.28 -23.59
CA TRP A 930 14.25 32.01 -23.86
C TRP A 930 14.50 33.22 -24.76
N ARG A 931 15.54 34.02 -24.48
CA ARG A 931 15.94 35.16 -25.33
C ARG A 931 16.26 34.73 -26.76
N ASP A 932 16.99 33.63 -26.93
CA ASP A 932 17.40 33.12 -28.24
C ASP A 932 16.17 32.70 -29.07
N CYS A 933 15.28 31.90 -28.47
CA CYS A 933 14.04 31.47 -29.11
C CYS A 933 13.12 32.66 -29.40
N LEU A 934 12.99 33.60 -28.46
CA LEU A 934 12.17 34.78 -28.61
C LEU A 934 12.68 35.66 -29.75
N HIS A 935 13.98 35.95 -29.76
CA HIS A 935 14.63 36.72 -30.82
C HIS A 935 14.41 36.07 -32.19
N GLN A 936 14.51 34.75 -32.29
CA GLN A 936 14.21 34.01 -33.52
C GLN A 936 12.74 34.17 -33.97
N GLY A 937 11.78 34.08 -33.05
CA GLY A 937 10.35 34.16 -33.35
C GLY A 937 9.93 35.55 -33.81
N ILE A 938 10.35 36.59 -33.09
CA ILE A 938 9.96 37.98 -33.37
C ILE A 938 10.52 38.51 -34.71
N GLN A 939 11.57 37.89 -35.27
CA GLN A 939 12.01 38.24 -36.63
C GLN A 939 10.93 37.98 -37.68
N LYS A 940 9.98 37.07 -37.42
CA LYS A 940 8.92 36.71 -38.36
C LYS A 940 7.58 37.33 -37.97
N ALA A 941 7.19 37.19 -36.71
CA ALA A 941 5.92 37.71 -36.21
C ALA A 941 6.00 38.05 -34.72
N ILE A 942 5.43 39.19 -34.35
CA ILE A 942 5.24 39.60 -32.96
C ILE A 942 3.73 39.64 -32.64
N HIS A 943 3.33 39.00 -31.53
CA HIS A 943 1.95 38.92 -31.08
C HIS A 943 1.90 38.71 -29.57
N ALA A 944 0.71 38.82 -28.96
CA ALA A 944 0.50 38.82 -27.51
C ALA A 944 0.75 37.48 -26.78
N GLY A 945 1.33 36.48 -27.45
CA GLY A 945 1.72 35.21 -26.84
C GLY A 945 3.10 34.73 -27.26
N ILE A 946 3.88 35.58 -27.95
CA ILE A 946 5.18 35.24 -28.53
C ILE A 946 6.21 34.82 -27.48
N ASP A 947 6.12 35.41 -26.30
CA ASP A 947 6.94 35.15 -25.13
C ASP A 947 6.60 33.80 -24.49
N GLN A 948 5.31 33.45 -24.39
CA GLN A 948 4.86 32.14 -23.94
C GLN A 948 5.39 31.05 -24.88
N ILE A 949 5.11 31.17 -26.17
CA ILE A 949 5.49 30.13 -27.14
C ILE A 949 7.02 30.03 -27.32
N SER A 950 7.77 31.13 -27.16
CA SER A 950 9.24 31.08 -27.19
C SER A 950 9.83 30.37 -25.97
N LEU A 951 9.31 30.61 -24.76
CA LEU A 951 9.76 29.89 -23.57
C LEU A 951 9.41 28.41 -23.67
N ASN A 952 8.20 28.10 -24.14
CA ASN A 952 7.77 26.72 -24.33
C ASN A 952 8.64 26.00 -25.38
N LEU A 953 8.99 26.66 -26.48
CA LEU A 953 9.95 26.14 -27.46
C LEU A 953 11.32 25.87 -26.82
N ALA A 954 11.86 26.83 -26.07
CA ALA A 954 13.15 26.70 -25.38
C ALA A 954 13.18 25.52 -24.40
N ILE A 955 12.08 25.29 -23.68
CA ILE A 955 11.95 24.23 -22.70
C ILE A 955 11.73 22.86 -23.36
N TYR A 956 10.77 22.75 -24.30
CA TYR A 956 10.38 21.46 -24.87
C TYR A 956 11.36 20.90 -25.89
N GLU A 957 12.10 21.74 -26.62
CA GLU A 957 13.16 21.27 -27.52
C GLU A 957 14.51 21.02 -26.79
N ASN A 958 14.63 21.38 -25.50
CA ASN A 958 15.84 21.16 -24.72
C ASN A 958 15.56 20.29 -23.46
N PRO A 959 15.82 18.97 -23.54
CA PRO A 959 15.58 18.05 -22.42
C PRO A 959 16.28 18.43 -21.12
N ALA A 960 17.46 19.08 -21.19
CA ALA A 960 18.19 19.51 -20.01
C ALA A 960 17.49 20.68 -19.30
N LEU A 961 16.93 21.63 -20.06
CA LEU A 961 16.13 22.72 -19.51
C LEU A 961 14.78 22.24 -18.97
N PHE A 962 14.16 21.27 -19.63
CA PHE A 962 12.94 20.65 -19.12
C PHE A 962 13.16 19.95 -17.77
N GLN A 963 14.26 19.20 -17.61
CA GLN A 963 14.63 18.60 -16.31
C GLN A 963 14.93 19.64 -15.22
N GLN A 964 15.33 20.84 -15.63
CA GLN A 964 15.56 22.02 -14.81
C GLN A 964 14.31 22.92 -14.73
N THR A 965 13.12 22.37 -14.94
CA THR A 965 11.84 23.11 -14.82
C THR A 965 10.91 22.40 -13.84
N ALA A 966 10.56 23.07 -12.76
CA ALA A 966 9.57 22.61 -11.80
C ALA A 966 8.15 22.91 -12.30
N LEU A 967 7.37 21.87 -12.53
CA LEU A 967 5.94 21.99 -12.88
C LEU A 967 5.11 22.02 -11.60
N LEU A 968 4.47 23.16 -11.32
CA LEU A 968 3.67 23.37 -10.11
C LEU A 968 2.19 23.01 -10.33
N PRO A 969 1.45 22.68 -9.24
CA PRO A 969 0.01 22.45 -9.31
C PRO A 969 -0.76 23.68 -9.81
N ILE A 970 -1.90 23.47 -10.48
CA ILE A 970 -2.68 24.57 -11.08
C ILE A 970 -3.24 25.59 -10.08
N TRP A 971 -3.40 25.24 -8.79
CA TRP A 971 -3.84 26.21 -7.78
C TRP A 971 -2.78 27.28 -7.49
N CYS A 972 -1.53 27.08 -7.95
CA CYS A 972 -0.48 28.10 -7.93
C CYS A 972 -0.65 29.18 -9.01
N ASP A 973 -1.40 28.90 -10.08
CA ASP A 973 -1.77 29.85 -11.15
C ASP A 973 -3.09 29.38 -11.80
N TRP A 974 -4.21 29.78 -11.21
CA TRP A 974 -5.52 29.31 -11.65
C TRP A 974 -6.06 30.15 -12.79
N MET A 975 -5.90 29.66 -14.02
CA MET A 975 -6.35 30.31 -15.24
C MET A 975 -7.86 30.15 -15.45
N CYS A 976 -8.62 31.22 -15.20
CA CYS A 976 -10.08 31.16 -15.20
C CYS A 976 -10.71 30.88 -16.57
N HIS A 977 -10.02 31.15 -17.69
CA HIS A 977 -10.50 30.82 -19.03
C HIS A 977 -10.48 29.31 -19.35
N ILE A 978 -9.66 28.54 -18.64
CA ILE A 978 -9.52 27.09 -18.83
C ILE A 978 -10.50 26.31 -17.95
N GLY A 979 -10.81 26.86 -16.76
CA GLY A 979 -11.77 26.30 -15.83
C GLY A 979 -12.18 27.29 -14.75
N LEU A 980 -13.48 27.33 -14.45
CA LEU A 980 -14.00 28.12 -13.33
C LEU A 980 -13.73 27.40 -12.00
N PRO A 981 -13.33 28.14 -10.94
CA PRO A 981 -13.16 27.57 -9.60
C PRO A 981 -14.51 27.26 -8.95
N LEU A 982 -14.49 26.56 -7.81
CA LEU A 982 -15.63 26.50 -6.89
C LEU A 982 -15.53 27.59 -5.84
N TRP A 983 -16.69 28.01 -5.33
CA TRP A 983 -16.78 28.85 -4.16
C TRP A 983 -16.91 28.01 -2.88
N ASP A 984 -15.98 28.18 -1.94
CA ASP A 984 -16.09 27.64 -0.59
C ASP A 984 -16.86 28.62 0.29
N GLU A 985 -18.13 28.33 0.51
CA GLU A 985 -19.04 29.15 1.33
C GLU A 985 -18.60 29.25 2.79
N ASN A 986 -17.88 28.25 3.31
CA ASN A 986 -17.49 28.21 4.72
C ASN A 986 -16.27 29.10 5.00
N HIS A 987 -15.40 29.24 4.01
CA HIS A 987 -14.12 29.97 4.14
C HIS A 987 -14.07 31.23 3.27
N HIS A 988 -15.17 31.54 2.55
CA HIS A 988 -15.31 32.70 1.66
C HIS A 988 -14.16 32.86 0.66
N ARG A 989 -13.80 31.77 -0.03
CA ARG A 989 -12.66 31.75 -0.96
C ARG A 989 -12.87 30.81 -2.13
N PHE A 990 -12.12 31.03 -3.20
CA PHE A 990 -12.06 30.14 -4.35
C PHE A 990 -11.21 28.90 -4.06
N VAL A 991 -11.70 27.74 -4.47
CA VAL A 991 -11.05 26.45 -4.31
C VAL A 991 -11.09 25.67 -5.64
N GLU A 992 -10.22 24.67 -5.76
CA GLU A 992 -10.20 23.77 -6.91
C GLU A 992 -11.59 23.15 -7.18
N ALA A 993 -11.93 23.02 -8.46
CA ALA A 993 -13.23 22.49 -8.86
C ALA A 993 -13.43 21.00 -8.59
N GLN A 994 -12.35 20.22 -8.57
CA GLN A 994 -12.38 18.80 -8.24
C GLN A 994 -11.85 18.56 -6.81
N PRO A 995 -12.34 17.52 -6.11
CA PRO A 995 -11.79 17.13 -4.80
C PRO A 995 -10.26 16.99 -4.85
N PRO A 996 -9.50 17.42 -3.83
CA PRO A 996 -9.96 17.75 -2.47
C PRO A 996 -10.41 19.20 -2.26
N HIS A 997 -10.54 20.02 -3.32
CA HIS A 997 -10.89 21.44 -3.21
C HIS A 997 -9.82 22.27 -2.48
N HIS A 998 -8.56 22.16 -2.91
CA HIS A 998 -7.47 22.97 -2.36
C HIS A 998 -7.74 24.48 -2.59
N PRO A 999 -7.41 25.37 -1.65
CA PRO A 999 -7.51 26.82 -1.87
C PRO A 999 -6.66 27.26 -3.05
N ILE A 1000 -7.24 28.07 -3.93
CA ILE A 1000 -6.48 28.69 -5.01
C ILE A 1000 -5.64 29.81 -4.41
N SER A 1001 -4.35 29.85 -4.73
CA SER A 1001 -3.43 30.88 -4.23
C SER A 1001 -3.43 32.10 -5.14
N ILE A 1002 -3.26 31.91 -6.45
CA ILE A 1002 -3.24 32.98 -7.43
C ILE A 1002 -4.38 32.74 -8.40
N LEU A 1003 -5.29 33.70 -8.49
CA LEU A 1003 -6.39 33.68 -9.44
C LEU A 1003 -6.00 34.51 -10.67
N HIS A 1004 -5.96 33.89 -11.83
CA HIS A 1004 -5.50 34.50 -13.07
C HIS A 1004 -6.69 34.69 -14.03
N LEU A 1005 -7.13 35.94 -14.17
CA LEU A 1005 -8.40 36.29 -14.81
C LEU A 1005 -8.40 36.01 -16.30
N THR A 1006 -7.26 36.13 -16.98
CA THR A 1006 -7.06 35.79 -18.39
C THR A 1006 -8.14 36.40 -19.30
N SER A 1007 -8.90 35.62 -20.07
CA SER A 1007 -9.96 36.16 -20.95
C SER A 1007 -11.21 36.64 -20.21
N LEU A 1008 -11.35 36.33 -18.91
CA LEU A 1008 -12.50 36.72 -18.08
C LEU A 1008 -12.30 38.05 -17.33
N LYS A 1009 -11.18 38.75 -17.53
CA LYS A 1009 -10.89 40.04 -16.88
C LYS A 1009 -11.94 41.14 -17.10
N ASN A 1010 -12.66 41.07 -18.23
CA ASN A 1010 -13.72 42.03 -18.57
C ASN A 1010 -15.12 41.59 -18.11
N ASN A 1011 -15.26 40.40 -17.52
CA ASN A 1011 -16.54 39.86 -17.07
C ASN A 1011 -16.76 40.18 -15.58
N PRO A 1012 -17.69 41.08 -15.21
CA PRO A 1012 -17.82 41.56 -13.84
C PRO A 1012 -18.38 40.51 -12.87
N GLN A 1013 -19.08 39.50 -13.40
CA GLN A 1013 -19.70 38.41 -12.64
C GLN A 1013 -19.63 37.12 -13.47
N VAL A 1014 -19.39 35.99 -12.81
CA VAL A 1014 -19.47 34.66 -13.43
C VAL A 1014 -20.41 33.77 -12.63
N ARG A 1015 -21.06 32.83 -13.32
CA ARG A 1015 -21.83 31.77 -12.67
C ARG A 1015 -20.92 30.57 -12.40
N LEU A 1016 -20.78 30.21 -11.13
CA LEU A 1016 -19.99 29.04 -10.73
C LEU A 1016 -20.71 28.24 -9.64
N LYS A 1017 -20.21 27.04 -9.39
CA LYS A 1017 -20.77 26.14 -8.37
C LYS A 1017 -20.11 26.38 -7.01
N THR A 1018 -20.83 26.13 -5.93
CA THR A 1018 -20.29 26.05 -4.58
C THR A 1018 -19.84 24.62 -4.28
N ARG A 1019 -19.06 24.43 -3.20
CA ARG A 1019 -18.68 23.08 -2.71
C ARG A 1019 -19.87 22.16 -2.44
N GLN A 1020 -21.05 22.73 -2.20
CA GLN A 1020 -22.29 21.99 -1.94
C GLN A 1020 -23.11 21.76 -3.22
N GLY A 1021 -22.57 22.11 -4.39
CA GLY A 1021 -23.23 21.92 -5.69
C GLY A 1021 -24.28 22.98 -6.03
N ARG A 1022 -24.43 24.05 -5.23
CA ARG A 1022 -25.33 25.18 -5.53
C ARG A 1022 -24.72 26.10 -6.58
N GLU A 1023 -25.53 26.78 -7.38
CA GLU A 1023 -25.04 27.77 -8.35
C GLU A 1023 -25.15 29.19 -7.77
N VAL A 1024 -24.07 29.96 -7.90
CA VAL A 1024 -23.98 31.35 -7.45
C VAL A 1024 -23.41 32.22 -8.56
N GLU A 1025 -23.83 33.48 -8.58
CA GLU A 1025 -23.22 34.54 -9.37
C GLU A 1025 -22.25 35.32 -8.47
N ILE A 1026 -20.99 35.42 -8.89
CA ILE A 1026 -19.92 36.03 -8.07
C ILE A 1026 -18.89 36.75 -8.96
N GLY A 1027 -18.31 37.84 -8.46
CA GLY A 1027 -17.22 38.54 -9.14
C GLY A 1027 -15.87 37.83 -8.98
N LEU A 1028 -15.09 37.77 -10.06
CA LEU A 1028 -13.74 37.19 -10.04
C LEU A 1028 -12.64 38.21 -9.71
N ARG A 1029 -12.89 39.52 -9.87
CA ARG A 1029 -11.90 40.57 -9.61
C ARG A 1029 -11.71 40.78 -8.11
N TYR A 1030 -10.51 41.13 -7.69
CA TYR A 1030 -10.20 41.39 -6.28
C TYR A 1030 -11.20 42.40 -5.67
N GLY A 1031 -11.77 42.05 -4.51
CA GLY A 1031 -12.74 42.89 -3.80
C GLY A 1031 -14.19 42.80 -4.30
N THR A 1032 -14.49 41.95 -5.29
CA THR A 1032 -15.84 41.80 -5.87
C THR A 1032 -16.54 40.46 -5.51
N GLN A 1033 -15.96 39.67 -4.60
CA GLN A 1033 -16.42 38.33 -4.22
C GLN A 1033 -17.67 38.36 -3.31
N SER A 1034 -18.83 38.72 -3.88
CA SER A 1034 -20.13 38.70 -3.18
C SER A 1034 -21.09 37.71 -3.84
N PRO A 1035 -21.14 36.44 -3.39
CA PRO A 1035 -21.96 35.39 -4.03
C PRO A 1035 -23.46 35.67 -3.91
N ARG A 1036 -24.18 35.63 -5.03
CA ARG A 1036 -25.64 35.79 -5.10
C ARG A 1036 -26.29 34.49 -5.60
N PRO A 1037 -27.35 33.96 -4.95
CA PRO A 1037 -28.03 32.76 -5.42
C PRO A 1037 -28.66 32.97 -6.81
N VAL A 1038 -28.48 32.01 -7.71
CA VAL A 1038 -29.16 32.02 -9.02
C VAL A 1038 -30.62 31.58 -8.81
N GLY A 1039 -31.57 32.53 -8.73
CA GLY A 1039 -33.01 32.19 -8.66
C GLY A 1039 -33.97 33.14 -7.91
N LEU A 1040 -33.52 34.25 -7.31
CA LEU A 1040 -34.42 35.25 -6.74
C LEU A 1040 -34.47 36.50 -7.63
N ALA A 1041 -35.64 36.73 -8.25
CA ALA A 1041 -35.93 38.01 -8.89
C ALA A 1041 -35.93 39.12 -7.83
N VAL A 1042 -35.07 40.12 -7.99
CA VAL A 1042 -35.17 41.40 -7.28
C VAL A 1042 -35.17 42.52 -8.32
N ALA A 1043 -36.10 43.44 -8.13
CA ALA A 1043 -36.48 44.50 -9.07
C ALA A 1043 -35.36 45.50 -9.39
N SER A 1044 -35.32 45.87 -10.68
CA SER A 1044 -34.87 47.12 -11.31
C SER A 1044 -33.66 47.88 -10.75
N ALA A 1045 -32.58 47.90 -11.53
CA ALA A 1045 -31.76 49.08 -11.78
C ALA A 1045 -31.55 49.22 -13.30
N PRO A 1046 -31.49 50.43 -13.88
CA PRO A 1046 -31.60 50.64 -15.31
C PRO A 1046 -30.35 50.11 -16.03
N ALA A 1047 -30.57 49.41 -17.14
CA ALA A 1047 -29.51 48.95 -18.02
C ALA A 1047 -28.72 50.16 -18.57
N PRO A 1048 -27.38 50.20 -18.41
CA PRO A 1048 -26.56 51.02 -19.28
C PRO A 1048 -26.58 50.39 -20.67
N SER A 1049 -27.04 51.21 -21.61
CA SER A 1049 -26.97 51.08 -23.06
C SER A 1049 -25.89 50.15 -23.61
N ALA A 1050 -26.31 49.34 -24.58
CA ALA A 1050 -25.44 48.61 -25.50
C ALA A 1050 -24.28 49.48 -26.00
N ILE A 1051 -23.06 49.11 -25.65
CA ILE A 1051 -21.87 49.44 -26.43
C ILE A 1051 -21.64 48.24 -27.34
N ALA A 1052 -21.80 48.47 -28.64
CA ALA A 1052 -21.51 47.50 -29.67
C ALA A 1052 -20.04 47.07 -29.57
N VAL A 1053 -19.81 45.81 -29.22
CA VAL A 1053 -18.52 45.16 -29.45
C VAL A 1053 -18.54 44.67 -30.89
N THR A 1054 -17.74 45.31 -31.74
CA THR A 1054 -17.45 44.86 -33.10
C THR A 1054 -16.90 43.44 -33.08
N ALA A 1055 -17.11 42.69 -34.17
CA ALA A 1055 -16.89 41.24 -34.31
C ALA A 1055 -15.45 40.71 -34.14
N THR A 1056 -14.57 41.42 -33.43
CA THR A 1056 -13.16 41.06 -33.20
C THR A 1056 -12.88 40.42 -31.83
N ASP A 1057 -13.78 40.50 -30.84
CA ASP A 1057 -13.53 39.99 -29.48
C ASP A 1057 -14.29 38.69 -29.11
N ALA A 1058 -14.95 38.04 -30.07
CA ALA A 1058 -15.82 36.87 -29.84
C ALA A 1058 -15.16 35.49 -30.09
N GLN A 1059 -13.84 35.38 -30.16
CA GLN A 1059 -13.19 34.10 -30.52
C GLN A 1059 -12.92 33.14 -29.35
N PHE A 1060 -13.04 33.55 -28.08
CA PHE A 1060 -12.59 32.73 -26.94
C PHE A 1060 -13.69 31.92 -26.21
N LEU A 1061 -14.97 32.02 -26.59
CA LEU A 1061 -16.06 31.33 -25.87
C LEU A 1061 -16.87 30.33 -26.70
N THR A 1062 -16.47 30.05 -27.95
CA THR A 1062 -17.05 28.95 -28.73
C THR A 1062 -15.98 28.25 -29.53
N TRP A 1063 -15.42 27.17 -28.98
CA TRP A 1063 -14.72 26.18 -29.79
C TRP A 1063 -15.72 25.63 -30.81
N PRO A 1064 -15.41 25.66 -32.12
CA PRO A 1064 -16.31 25.11 -33.13
C PRO A 1064 -16.56 23.63 -32.80
N LYS A 1065 -17.84 23.23 -32.76
CA LYS A 1065 -18.18 21.81 -32.83
C LYS A 1065 -17.73 21.32 -34.21
N VAL A 1066 -16.63 20.58 -34.26
CA VAL A 1066 -16.24 19.76 -35.41
C VAL A 1066 -16.58 18.31 -35.08
#